data_AF-A0A1M5DW56-F1
#
_entry.id   AF-A0A1M5DW56-F1
#
_cell.length_a   1.000
_cell.length_b   1.000
_cell.length_c   1.000
_cell.angle_alpha   90.00
_cell.angle_beta   90.00
_cell.angle_gamma   90.00
#
_symmetry.space_group_name_H-M   'P 1'
#
loop_
_entity.id
_entity.type
_entity.pdbx_description
1 polymer ?
#
loop_
_entity_poly.entity_id
_entity_poly.type
_entity_poly.pdbx_seq_one_letter_code
_entity_poly.pdbx_strand_id
1 'polypeptide(L)'
;MLKSVLYSFVLLSCSPFYAQLTEVNAVKTKYINWLTDNTVTTYSNTSVKGLYDRYIQFGNNAETNVVNNYDFNAPGPVWNMTNGTDNGAMVTLVNNHLLYLVMSYHLKGPLVNGQPSNPKYHSAAGKDLILKIFKYIKDKGINSTTNFNFGLNASQETVNINNSGFGLRCFTYAACVLLMKEELVQAGEFSHHMGVLGNLTSFLDPDNPNFHFTNPGFNTDVVRALIETRLCYVLGQDDSDADKLANMKFLVDFTDNALLIGNGWADFIKPDFTTYHHRGAYANSYGGDALFSMSIMNYILKGSAYELKQISQGHLKTALMSYRKFSADFEIPRGLAGRFPNSTTPLSDYKYAFALLYAADPVANADAGQFFKRMYNMSGFNRALSVKNPVMAGQIAVGINNTLTPDVPVIQGHFGFPYAGLSVHKYNGYQIAVKGTSKHIWHYENSDSENLFGRYTSAGAMEILSAGSPKTRLSNGLGVANAQGAVTDDGWDWAHIPGVTAAFLPLSGLSSGVSREFNGKNFLAHASLDNHGVFAMDYKDINSPTGMSVLKTVFFFKDKALSLGSDLKDAGGTNPIHTTVFQTGLPTASTATTINGVPQSGLNVNFSQSSGSVWATDAVGNGFVIPAGSYTGSVVIKRSTQQSRNYSNTADTQGDYTTAYIDHGTAPSSGRYRYGILLQGGTSATQNFADHLTDYFEVIQQNEKAHVVKFVEDNTYNYVIFDATSVFQSDAVISADKPSVVMTQALNAGSKLKVSLTNPNLGLLNDNEAFTYSQITGTASRLYRVPQIVPVKLKLAGKWKPEFPANNITTVITGNTTEVTFSTINGITIQTSLVPETFLNSLEAESGREQDVFTVYPNPAKENVKIVLKKGSAENIKIMDRAGNDITSKIKVTEHNNTLDLNLGTVEKGWYLICIGGQCRKLIKD
;
A
#
# COMPACT_ATOMS: atom_id res chain seq x y z
N MET A 1 -11.96 63.15 -18.24
CA MET A 1 -12.62 61.87 -17.93
C MET A 1 -11.79 60.61 -18.24
N LEU A 2 -10.65 60.68 -18.95
CA LEU A 2 -9.83 59.47 -19.24
C LEU A 2 -8.79 59.07 -18.17
N LYS A 3 -8.45 59.93 -17.19
CA LYS A 3 -7.46 59.59 -16.15
C LYS A 3 -8.03 58.82 -14.95
N SER A 4 -9.34 58.93 -14.69
CA SER A 4 -10.02 58.26 -13.58
C SER A 4 -10.40 56.81 -13.88
N VAL A 5 -10.64 56.46 -15.15
CA VAL A 5 -10.99 55.09 -15.57
C VAL A 5 -9.75 54.18 -15.61
N LEU A 6 -8.56 54.73 -15.89
CA LEU A 6 -7.30 53.97 -15.87
C LEU A 6 -6.86 53.60 -14.43
N TYR A 7 -7.09 54.48 -13.45
CA TYR A 7 -6.75 54.22 -12.05
C TYR A 7 -7.66 53.17 -11.41
N SER A 8 -8.95 53.14 -11.75
CA SER A 8 -9.88 52.12 -11.26
C SER A 8 -9.63 50.73 -11.86
N PHE A 9 -9.19 50.63 -13.12
CA PHE A 9 -8.83 49.35 -13.72
C PHE A 9 -7.53 48.75 -13.15
N VAL A 10 -6.53 49.58 -12.83
CA VAL A 10 -5.27 49.12 -12.20
C VAL A 10 -5.49 48.67 -10.75
N LEU A 11 -6.37 49.36 -10.00
CA LEU A 11 -6.72 48.95 -8.63
C LEU A 11 -7.50 47.62 -8.59
N LEU A 12 -8.39 47.35 -9.56
CA LEU A 12 -9.12 46.08 -9.65
C LEU A 12 -8.24 44.90 -10.11
N SER A 13 -7.22 45.12 -10.95
CA SER A 13 -6.28 44.06 -11.36
C SER A 13 -5.20 43.75 -10.31
N CYS A 14 -4.88 44.69 -9.42
CA CYS A 14 -3.91 44.46 -8.33
C CYS A 14 -4.52 43.71 -7.14
N SER A 15 -5.80 43.90 -6.82
CA SER A 15 -6.48 43.23 -5.69
C SER A 15 -6.38 41.68 -5.69
N PRO A 16 -6.61 40.95 -6.79
CA PRO A 16 -6.50 39.48 -6.79
C PRO A 16 -5.06 38.98 -6.62
N PHE A 17 -4.08 39.67 -7.18
CA PHE A 17 -2.66 39.33 -7.04
C PHE A 17 -2.20 39.50 -5.58
N TYR A 18 -2.54 40.61 -4.94
CA TYR A 18 -2.26 40.84 -3.51
C TYR A 18 -2.95 39.81 -2.60
N ALA A 19 -4.20 39.42 -2.92
CA ALA A 19 -4.90 38.37 -2.18
C ALA A 19 -4.18 37.02 -2.30
N GLN A 20 -3.75 36.63 -3.51
CA GLN A 20 -3.02 35.38 -3.73
C GLN A 20 -1.64 35.34 -3.05
N LEU A 21 -0.91 36.45 -3.03
CA LEU A 21 0.35 36.57 -2.25
C LEU A 21 0.10 36.44 -0.75
N THR A 22 -0.99 37.03 -0.26
CA THR A 22 -1.39 36.91 1.15
C THR A 22 -1.64 35.45 1.54
N GLU A 23 -2.27 34.66 0.66
CA GLU A 23 -2.48 33.22 0.85
C GLU A 23 -1.15 32.43 0.89
N VAL A 24 -0.20 32.72 -0.03
CA VAL A 24 1.13 32.09 0.00
C VAL A 24 1.87 32.42 1.31
N ASN A 25 1.75 33.66 1.79
CA ASN A 25 2.36 34.07 3.05
C ASN A 25 1.69 33.41 4.27
N ALA A 26 0.38 33.18 4.25
CA ALA A 26 -0.30 32.40 5.28
C ALA A 26 0.18 30.94 5.31
N VAL A 27 0.35 30.31 4.14
CA VAL A 27 0.96 28.98 4.01
C VAL A 27 2.39 28.98 4.56
N LYS A 28 3.19 30.01 4.25
CA LYS A 28 4.54 30.18 4.80
C LYS A 28 4.54 30.22 6.32
N THR A 29 3.69 31.06 6.93
CA THR A 29 3.57 31.15 8.38
C THR A 29 3.20 29.81 8.99
N LYS A 30 2.23 29.09 8.40
CA LYS A 30 1.84 27.75 8.85
C LYS A 30 2.98 26.73 8.75
N TYR A 31 3.77 26.77 7.67
CA TYR A 31 4.93 25.88 7.51
C TYR A 31 6.08 26.19 8.48
N ILE A 32 6.39 27.47 8.72
CA ILE A 32 7.37 27.87 9.75
C ILE A 32 6.91 27.42 11.14
N ASN A 33 5.62 27.58 11.47
CA ASN A 33 5.05 27.09 12.73
C ASN A 33 5.06 25.57 12.84
N TRP A 34 4.90 24.86 11.71
CA TRP A 34 5.06 23.41 11.67
C TRP A 34 6.49 22.99 11.97
N LEU A 35 7.50 23.66 11.39
CA LEU A 35 8.92 23.33 11.61
C LEU A 35 9.40 23.69 13.03
N THR A 36 8.94 24.81 13.57
CA THR A 36 9.39 25.38 14.85
C THR A 36 8.44 25.05 16.01
N ASP A 37 8.65 25.66 17.18
CA ASP A 37 7.78 25.53 18.35
C ASP A 37 6.91 26.78 18.61
N ASN A 38 6.76 27.66 17.61
CA ASN A 38 6.03 28.91 17.74
C ASN A 38 4.58 28.76 18.23
N THR A 39 3.92 27.66 17.88
CA THR A 39 2.53 27.36 18.28
C THR A 39 2.45 26.32 19.40
N VAL A 40 3.58 25.87 19.94
CA VAL A 40 3.61 24.92 21.06
C VAL A 40 3.41 25.68 22.35
N THR A 41 2.25 25.47 22.98
CA THR A 41 1.84 26.21 24.19
C THR A 41 2.22 25.51 25.49
N THR A 42 2.61 24.22 25.44
CA THR A 42 3.01 23.45 26.62
C THR A 42 4.05 22.37 26.29
N TYR A 43 4.96 22.15 27.23
CA TYR A 43 5.95 21.06 27.21
C TYR A 43 5.74 20.10 28.39
N SER A 44 4.55 20.09 28.98
CA SER A 44 4.25 19.18 30.10
C SER A 44 4.24 17.70 29.68
N ASN A 45 4.02 17.40 28.38
CA ASN A 45 4.11 16.05 27.86
C ASN A 45 5.56 15.65 27.58
N THR A 46 5.97 14.49 28.10
CA THR A 46 7.33 13.95 27.96
C THR A 46 7.74 13.67 26.53
N SER A 47 6.81 13.38 25.61
CA SER A 47 7.13 13.14 24.20
C SER A 47 7.48 14.45 23.47
N VAL A 48 6.73 15.52 23.77
CA VAL A 48 6.98 16.87 23.22
C VAL A 48 8.28 17.43 23.80
N LYS A 49 8.43 17.40 25.13
CA LYS A 49 9.64 17.87 25.84
C LYS A 49 10.88 17.07 25.44
N GLY A 50 10.77 15.74 25.36
CA GLY A 50 11.88 14.87 24.97
C GLY A 50 12.31 15.03 23.51
N LEU A 51 11.43 15.49 22.61
CA LEU A 51 11.82 15.88 21.25
C LEU A 51 12.59 17.21 21.26
N TYR A 52 12.08 18.22 21.95
CA TYR A 52 12.78 19.49 22.14
C TYR A 52 14.19 19.28 22.76
N ASP A 53 14.29 18.53 23.86
CA ASP A 53 15.56 18.28 24.57
C ASP A 53 16.60 17.63 23.65
N ARG A 54 16.18 16.73 22.74
CA ARG A 54 17.09 16.11 21.77
C ARG A 54 17.55 17.07 20.68
N TYR A 55 16.70 17.98 20.20
CA TYR A 55 17.14 19.03 19.28
C TYR A 55 18.20 19.93 19.94
N ILE A 56 18.00 20.32 21.20
CA ILE A 56 18.99 21.12 21.95
C ILE A 56 20.29 20.34 22.16
N GLN A 57 20.20 19.06 22.55
CA GLN A 57 21.38 18.20 22.70
C GLN A 57 22.17 18.08 21.39
N PHE A 58 21.48 17.80 20.28
CA PHE A 58 22.13 17.68 18.98
C PHE A 58 22.65 19.01 18.46
N GLY A 59 22.01 20.13 18.78
CA GLY A 59 22.55 21.47 18.50
C GLY A 59 23.82 21.77 19.28
N ASN A 60 23.92 21.38 20.54
CA ASN A 60 25.16 21.48 21.32
C ASN A 60 26.28 20.61 20.73
N ASN A 61 25.96 19.38 20.35
CA ASN A 61 26.93 18.50 19.69
C ASN A 61 27.36 19.06 18.32
N ALA A 62 26.42 19.61 17.54
CA ALA A 62 26.70 20.22 16.26
C ALA A 62 27.63 21.44 16.40
N GLU A 63 27.39 22.32 17.37
CA GLU A 63 28.24 23.48 17.64
C GLU A 63 29.69 23.05 17.95
N THR A 64 29.87 22.14 18.91
CA THR A 64 31.19 21.62 19.28
C THR A 64 31.90 20.99 18.07
N ASN A 65 31.19 20.17 17.30
CA ASN A 65 31.79 19.51 16.13
C ASN A 65 32.17 20.51 15.04
N VAL A 66 31.32 21.51 14.77
CA VAL A 66 31.60 22.50 13.74
C VAL A 66 32.81 23.35 14.12
N VAL A 67 32.84 23.87 15.34
CA VAL A 67 33.94 24.72 15.83
C VAL A 67 35.29 23.99 15.80
N ASN A 68 35.29 22.69 16.12
CA ASN A 68 36.54 21.92 16.22
C ASN A 68 37.03 21.35 14.88
N ASN A 69 36.14 21.13 13.91
CA ASN A 69 36.48 20.35 12.71
C ASN A 69 36.36 21.14 11.38
N TYR A 70 35.85 22.37 11.38
CA TYR A 70 35.69 23.17 10.16
C TYR A 70 36.51 24.45 10.25
N ASP A 71 37.48 24.61 9.34
CA ASP A 71 38.21 25.88 9.15
C ASP A 71 37.46 26.77 8.16
N PHE A 72 36.79 27.79 8.69
CA PHE A 72 36.04 28.78 7.90
C PHE A 72 36.92 29.79 7.17
N ASN A 73 38.18 29.97 7.59
CA ASN A 73 39.11 30.92 6.99
C ASN A 73 39.89 30.27 5.84
N ALA A 74 40.10 28.95 5.91
CA ALA A 74 40.75 28.15 4.87
C ALA A 74 39.86 26.94 4.50
N PRO A 75 38.75 27.15 3.76
CA PRO A 75 37.80 26.09 3.46
C PRO A 75 38.39 24.94 2.63
N GLY A 76 39.52 25.16 1.94
CA GLY A 76 40.16 24.16 1.09
C GLY A 76 39.50 24.05 -0.29
N PRO A 77 39.68 22.94 -1.01
CA PRO A 77 39.15 22.77 -2.37
C PRO A 77 37.62 22.83 -2.43
N VAL A 78 37.10 23.27 -3.58
CA VAL A 78 35.67 23.23 -3.91
C VAL A 78 35.17 21.78 -3.97
N TRP A 79 33.90 21.59 -3.63
CA TRP A 79 33.23 20.30 -3.69
C TRP A 79 32.75 19.98 -5.11
N ASN A 80 32.94 18.73 -5.51
CA ASN A 80 32.33 18.16 -6.70
C ASN A 80 31.12 17.28 -6.30
N MET A 81 29.92 17.80 -6.54
CA MET A 81 28.67 17.10 -6.21
C MET A 81 28.32 15.93 -7.14
N THR A 82 29.22 15.53 -8.05
CA THR A 82 29.14 14.23 -8.75
C THR A 82 29.95 13.13 -8.08
N ASN A 83 30.77 13.45 -7.07
CA ASN A 83 31.57 12.51 -6.28
C ASN A 83 30.83 12.14 -4.97
N GLY A 84 30.86 10.86 -4.59
CA GLY A 84 30.30 10.35 -3.34
C GLY A 84 30.90 10.97 -2.07
N THR A 85 32.21 11.26 -2.03
CA THR A 85 32.88 11.84 -0.85
C THR A 85 32.38 13.24 -0.53
N ASP A 86 32.37 14.14 -1.52
CA ASP A 86 31.92 15.52 -1.34
C ASP A 86 30.39 15.58 -1.09
N ASN A 87 29.62 14.70 -1.75
CA ASN A 87 28.21 14.50 -1.41
C ASN A 87 28.03 14.12 0.07
N GLY A 88 28.81 13.15 0.56
CA GLY A 88 28.77 12.71 1.95
C GLY A 88 29.16 13.81 2.93
N ALA A 89 30.16 14.62 2.58
CA ALA A 89 30.58 15.78 3.37
C ALA A 89 29.46 16.84 3.47
N MET A 90 28.83 17.18 2.34
CA MET A 90 27.71 18.12 2.31
C MET A 90 26.50 17.59 3.10
N VAL A 91 26.13 16.31 2.93
CA VAL A 91 25.07 15.67 3.72
C VAL A 91 25.38 15.73 5.21
N THR A 92 26.62 15.47 5.61
CA THR A 92 27.03 15.52 7.02
C THR A 92 26.93 16.94 7.56
N LEU A 93 27.50 17.92 6.86
CA LEU A 93 27.45 19.32 7.27
C LEU A 93 26.01 19.81 7.44
N VAL A 94 25.13 19.49 6.49
CA VAL A 94 23.74 19.97 6.54
C VAL A 94 22.91 19.18 7.55
N ASN A 95 22.86 17.86 7.43
CA ASN A 95 21.87 17.04 8.15
C ASN A 95 22.30 16.72 9.57
N ASN A 96 23.60 16.74 9.86
CA ASN A 96 24.13 16.44 11.18
C ASN A 96 24.57 17.68 11.95
N HIS A 97 24.69 18.85 11.29
CA HIS A 97 25.14 20.07 11.96
C HIS A 97 24.22 21.27 11.70
N LEU A 98 24.15 21.77 10.46
CA LEU A 98 23.42 23.00 10.14
C LEU A 98 21.96 22.93 10.61
N LEU A 99 21.26 21.83 10.32
CA LEU A 99 19.87 21.63 10.75
C LEU A 99 19.72 21.81 12.25
N TYR A 100 20.52 21.13 13.06
CA TYR A 100 20.37 21.18 14.52
C TYR A 100 20.77 22.53 15.11
N LEU A 101 21.73 23.24 14.49
CA LEU A 101 22.08 24.60 14.87
C LEU A 101 20.93 25.57 14.59
N VAL A 102 20.35 25.51 13.38
CA VAL A 102 19.19 26.33 13.00
C VAL A 102 17.97 26.01 13.87
N MET A 103 17.67 24.72 14.11
CA MET A 103 16.59 24.34 15.02
C MET A 103 16.85 24.86 16.44
N SER A 104 18.07 24.75 16.97
CA SER A 104 18.41 25.33 18.28
C SER A 104 18.37 26.85 18.30
N TYR A 105 18.52 27.52 17.16
CA TYR A 105 18.39 28.97 17.05
C TYR A 105 16.91 29.41 17.08
N HIS A 106 15.99 28.58 16.57
CA HIS A 106 14.56 28.92 16.45
C HIS A 106 13.61 28.25 17.47
N LEU A 107 14.05 27.25 18.23
CA LEU A 107 13.23 26.63 19.26
C LEU A 107 13.30 27.44 20.56
N LYS A 108 12.17 28.01 20.99
CA LYS A 108 12.06 28.76 22.27
C LYS A 108 12.23 27.85 23.49
N GLY A 109 11.67 26.65 23.40
CA GLY A 109 11.46 25.78 24.55
C GLY A 109 10.41 26.32 25.53
N PRO A 110 10.20 25.62 26.66
CA PRO A 110 9.32 26.12 27.72
C PRO A 110 9.78 27.50 28.22
N LEU A 111 8.84 28.33 28.65
CA LEU A 111 9.17 29.62 29.25
C LEU A 111 9.54 29.42 30.73
N VAL A 112 10.66 30.00 31.15
CA VAL A 112 11.10 30.09 32.56
C VAL A 112 11.11 31.56 32.94
N ASN A 113 10.29 31.95 33.91
CA ASN A 113 10.10 33.36 34.32
C ASN A 113 9.73 34.29 33.15
N GLY A 114 8.91 33.80 32.21
CA GLY A 114 8.47 34.56 31.03
C GLY A 114 9.51 34.66 29.91
N GLN A 115 10.68 34.03 30.04
CA GLN A 115 11.73 34.02 29.02
C GLN A 115 11.93 32.61 28.41
N PRO A 116 12.35 32.50 27.14
CA PRO A 116 12.72 31.22 26.53
C PRO A 116 13.75 30.47 27.37
N SER A 117 13.52 29.18 27.64
CA SER A 117 14.49 28.34 28.37
C SER A 117 15.72 27.98 27.54
N ASN A 118 15.63 28.06 26.22
CA ASN A 118 16.76 27.84 25.34
C ASN A 118 17.67 29.09 25.27
N PRO A 119 18.89 29.06 25.80
CA PRO A 119 19.81 30.21 25.72
C PRO A 119 20.29 30.52 24.30
N LYS A 120 20.14 29.58 23.35
CA LYS A 120 20.52 29.75 21.95
C LYS A 120 19.45 30.43 21.10
N TYR A 121 18.23 30.55 21.61
CA TYR A 121 17.11 31.15 20.90
C TYR A 121 17.43 32.59 20.47
N HIS A 122 17.51 32.82 19.15
CA HIS A 122 17.96 34.06 18.52
C HIS A 122 19.28 34.67 19.05
N SER A 123 20.18 33.84 19.60
CA SER A 123 21.47 34.30 20.13
C SER A 123 22.42 34.81 19.04
N ALA A 124 23.20 35.88 19.33
CA ALA A 124 24.15 36.45 18.37
C ALA A 124 25.24 35.44 17.96
N ALA A 125 25.82 34.70 18.92
CA ALA A 125 26.84 33.68 18.64
C ALA A 125 26.30 32.54 17.76
N GLY A 126 25.08 32.07 18.02
CA GLY A 126 24.43 31.05 17.19
C GLY A 126 24.21 31.52 15.76
N LYS A 127 23.71 32.75 15.59
CA LYS A 127 23.55 33.39 14.28
C LYS A 127 24.86 33.44 13.51
N ASP A 128 25.93 33.94 14.12
CA ASP A 128 27.22 34.11 13.47
C ASP A 128 27.82 32.76 13.04
N LEU A 129 27.69 31.71 13.86
CA LEU A 129 28.14 30.37 13.50
C LEU A 129 27.35 29.78 12.32
N ILE A 130 26.03 29.94 12.31
CA ILE A 130 25.17 29.46 11.21
C ILE A 130 25.53 30.17 9.89
N LEU A 131 25.71 31.49 9.93
CA LEU A 131 26.11 32.27 8.74
C LEU A 131 27.50 31.85 8.21
N LYS A 132 28.45 31.51 9.09
CA LYS A 132 29.74 30.94 8.68
C LYS A 132 29.59 29.62 7.94
N ILE A 133 28.65 28.75 8.33
CA ILE A 133 28.38 27.48 7.62
C ILE A 133 27.78 27.75 6.24
N PHE A 134 26.81 28.66 6.12
CA PHE A 134 26.25 29.05 4.83
C PHE A 134 27.33 29.61 3.89
N LYS A 135 28.16 30.52 4.40
CA LYS A 135 29.33 31.02 3.68
C LYS A 135 30.30 29.89 3.31
N TYR A 136 30.56 28.92 4.20
CA TYR A 136 31.42 27.77 3.92
C TYR A 136 30.89 26.94 2.75
N ILE A 137 29.58 26.68 2.70
CA ILE A 137 28.92 25.96 1.60
C ILE A 137 29.15 26.70 0.26
N LYS A 138 29.02 28.03 0.27
CA LYS A 138 29.31 28.89 -0.89
C LYS A 138 30.79 28.83 -1.28
N ASP A 139 31.69 28.95 -0.32
CA ASP A 139 33.15 28.90 -0.55
C ASP A 139 33.60 27.52 -1.03
N LYS A 140 32.84 26.47 -0.70
CA LYS A 140 32.95 25.12 -1.28
C LYS A 140 32.43 25.01 -2.71
N GLY A 141 32.07 26.13 -3.34
CA GLY A 141 31.68 26.19 -4.75
C GLY A 141 30.26 25.75 -5.04
N ILE A 142 29.44 25.49 -4.01
CA ILE A 142 28.02 25.16 -4.20
C ILE A 142 27.27 26.44 -4.61
N ASN A 143 26.54 26.42 -5.73
CA ASN A 143 25.87 27.57 -6.31
C ASN A 143 24.71 27.15 -7.23
N SER A 144 24.06 28.11 -7.89
CA SER A 144 22.90 27.90 -8.78
C SER A 144 23.18 27.11 -10.05
N THR A 145 24.44 26.77 -10.35
CA THR A 145 24.84 25.98 -11.52
C THR A 145 25.50 24.65 -11.14
N THR A 146 25.56 24.34 -9.83
CA THR A 146 26.18 23.09 -9.35
C THR A 146 25.49 21.87 -9.95
N ASN A 147 26.28 20.97 -10.53
CA ASN A 147 25.78 19.68 -11.00
C ASN A 147 25.61 18.71 -9.80
N PHE A 148 24.37 18.54 -9.34
CA PHE A 148 24.02 17.59 -8.29
C PHE A 148 23.87 16.14 -8.79
N ASN A 149 24.30 15.84 -10.01
CA ASN A 149 24.27 14.51 -10.62
C ASN A 149 22.84 13.97 -10.83
N PHE A 150 21.90 14.86 -11.17
CA PHE A 150 20.55 14.47 -11.57
C PHE A 150 20.53 14.09 -13.05
N GLY A 151 19.82 13.00 -13.37
CA GLY A 151 19.57 12.58 -14.74
C GLY A 151 18.13 12.89 -15.15
N LEU A 152 17.94 13.66 -16.22
CA LEU A 152 16.61 13.94 -16.76
C LEU A 152 16.25 12.91 -17.85
N ASN A 153 15.02 12.36 -17.78
CA ASN A 153 14.42 11.63 -18.89
C ASN A 153 13.13 12.34 -19.33
N ALA A 154 13.27 13.26 -20.28
CA ALA A 154 12.17 14.06 -20.81
C ALA A 154 11.07 13.20 -21.45
N SER A 155 11.43 12.12 -22.16
CA SER A 155 10.44 11.25 -22.82
C SER A 155 9.49 10.56 -21.84
N GLN A 156 9.92 10.41 -20.59
CA GLN A 156 9.13 9.81 -19.51
C GLN A 156 8.64 10.86 -18.52
N GLU A 157 9.06 12.12 -18.65
CA GLU A 157 8.86 13.14 -17.61
C GLU A 157 9.32 12.63 -16.24
N THR A 158 10.53 12.09 -16.14
CA THR A 158 11.10 11.63 -14.86
C THR A 158 12.48 12.23 -14.61
N VAL A 159 12.79 12.40 -13.33
CA VAL A 159 14.14 12.76 -12.86
C VAL A 159 14.70 11.59 -12.07
N ASN A 160 15.90 11.15 -12.44
CA ASN A 160 16.69 10.24 -11.67
C ASN A 160 17.61 11.02 -10.73
N ILE A 161 17.37 10.89 -9.43
CA ILE A 161 18.15 11.56 -8.37
C ILE A 161 18.95 10.56 -7.53
N ASN A 162 18.91 9.26 -7.85
CA ASN A 162 19.56 8.22 -7.06
C ASN A 162 21.09 8.36 -7.02
N ASN A 163 21.67 9.01 -8.03
CA ASN A 163 23.10 9.28 -8.15
C ASN A 163 23.57 10.47 -7.28
N SER A 164 22.64 11.12 -6.56
CA SER A 164 22.89 12.30 -5.73
C SER A 164 22.66 12.00 -4.25
N GLY A 165 23.74 11.77 -3.51
CA GLY A 165 23.65 11.55 -2.07
C GLY A 165 23.01 12.72 -1.32
N PHE A 166 23.36 13.95 -1.71
CA PHE A 166 22.80 15.17 -1.15
C PHE A 166 21.41 15.49 -1.68
N GLY A 167 21.15 15.35 -2.99
CA GLY A 167 19.83 15.64 -3.56
C GLY A 167 18.71 14.82 -2.93
N LEU A 168 18.96 13.55 -2.62
CA LEU A 168 18.06 12.66 -1.88
C LEU A 168 17.75 13.11 -0.43
N ARG A 169 18.49 14.09 0.09
CA ARG A 169 18.54 14.48 1.50
C ARG A 169 18.56 16.00 1.70
N CYS A 170 18.26 16.79 0.66
CA CYS A 170 18.47 18.23 0.64
C CYS A 170 17.34 19.05 1.27
N PHE A 171 16.22 18.42 1.68
CA PHE A 171 15.10 19.14 2.30
C PHE A 171 15.52 19.92 3.56
N THR A 172 16.46 19.38 4.33
CA THR A 172 17.02 20.00 5.55
C THR A 172 17.72 21.32 5.23
N TYR A 173 18.50 21.36 4.15
CA TYR A 173 19.15 22.58 3.66
C TYR A 173 18.09 23.61 3.26
N ALA A 174 17.03 23.18 2.56
CA ALA A 174 15.94 24.06 2.15
C ALA A 174 15.19 24.66 3.34
N ALA A 175 14.89 23.84 4.36
CA ALA A 175 14.29 24.30 5.62
C ALA A 175 15.19 25.31 6.33
N CYS A 176 16.51 25.06 6.38
CA CYS A 176 17.47 25.99 6.97
C CYS A 176 17.52 27.34 6.24
N VAL A 177 17.54 27.34 4.90
CA VAL A 177 17.52 28.57 4.09
C VAL A 177 16.24 29.37 4.34
N LEU A 178 15.08 28.70 4.43
CA LEU A 178 13.81 29.35 4.71
C LEU A 178 13.76 29.95 6.12
N LEU A 179 14.20 29.20 7.13
CA LEU A 179 14.18 29.63 8.53
C LEU A 179 15.16 30.79 8.80
N MET A 180 16.32 30.79 8.14
CA MET A 180 17.35 31.84 8.28
C MET A 180 17.20 32.97 7.23
N LYS A 181 16.03 33.13 6.61
CA LYS A 181 15.84 34.10 5.50
C LYS A 181 16.26 35.50 5.91
N GLU A 182 15.82 35.99 7.07
CA GLU A 182 16.06 37.36 7.50
C GLU A 182 17.56 37.64 7.73
N GLU A 183 18.24 36.73 8.41
CA GLU A 183 19.66 36.82 8.71
C GLU A 183 20.51 36.71 7.44
N LEU A 184 20.13 35.83 6.51
CA LEU A 184 20.80 35.69 5.21
C LEU A 184 20.60 36.91 4.32
N VAL A 185 19.43 37.56 4.36
CA VAL A 185 19.19 38.83 3.65
C VAL A 185 20.08 39.93 4.21
N GLN A 186 20.14 40.07 5.53
CA GLN A 186 21.02 41.05 6.20
C GLN A 186 22.50 40.82 5.88
N ALA A 187 22.92 39.55 5.73
CA ALA A 187 24.27 39.19 5.35
C ALA A 187 24.55 39.32 3.83
N GLY A 188 23.54 39.57 3.00
CA GLY A 188 23.67 39.62 1.54
C GLY A 188 23.88 38.26 0.87
N GLU A 189 23.53 37.16 1.55
CA GLU A 189 23.79 35.78 1.10
C GLU A 189 22.51 35.03 0.67
N PHE A 190 21.33 35.56 0.96
CA PHE A 190 20.06 34.88 0.68
C PHE A 190 19.86 34.50 -0.79
N SER A 191 20.08 35.44 -1.73
CA SER A 191 19.89 35.18 -3.17
C SER A 191 20.80 34.06 -3.69
N HIS A 192 22.00 33.91 -3.12
CA HIS A 192 22.92 32.82 -3.49
C HIS A 192 22.31 31.46 -3.13
N HIS A 193 21.87 31.29 -1.87
CA HIS A 193 21.31 30.03 -1.41
C HIS A 193 19.94 29.72 -2.03
N MET A 194 19.12 30.74 -2.31
CA MET A 194 17.90 30.61 -3.11
C MET A 194 18.18 30.10 -4.53
N GLY A 195 19.26 30.57 -5.17
CA GLY A 195 19.70 30.06 -6.47
C GLY A 195 20.07 28.57 -6.44
N VAL A 196 20.68 28.09 -5.35
CA VAL A 196 20.96 26.65 -5.15
C VAL A 196 19.66 25.84 -5.06
N LEU A 197 18.66 26.32 -4.30
CA LEU A 197 17.35 25.66 -4.19
C LEU A 197 16.58 25.64 -5.52
N GLY A 198 16.64 26.75 -6.27
CA GLY A 198 16.06 26.82 -7.62
C GLY A 198 16.66 25.76 -8.55
N ASN A 199 17.99 25.62 -8.54
CA ASN A 199 18.68 24.59 -9.33
C ASN A 199 18.29 23.16 -8.92
N LEU A 200 18.32 22.84 -7.62
CA LEU A 200 17.91 21.53 -7.07
C LEU A 200 16.48 21.13 -7.45
N THR A 201 15.62 22.09 -7.75
CA THR A 201 14.20 21.86 -8.00
C THR A 201 13.73 22.37 -9.36
N SER A 202 14.66 22.61 -10.28
CA SER A 202 14.43 23.21 -11.60
C SER A 202 13.54 22.37 -12.53
N PHE A 203 13.32 21.09 -12.22
CA PHE A 203 12.35 20.25 -12.92
C PHE A 203 10.89 20.55 -12.52
N LEU A 204 10.67 21.24 -11.39
CA LEU A 204 9.37 21.80 -10.97
C LEU A 204 9.26 23.30 -11.28
N ASP A 205 10.07 23.77 -12.22
CA ASP A 205 9.94 25.11 -12.79
C ASP A 205 8.80 25.11 -13.82
N PRO A 206 7.83 26.05 -13.75
CA PRO A 206 6.74 26.15 -14.72
C PRO A 206 7.24 26.35 -16.16
N ASP A 207 8.44 26.91 -16.35
CA ASP A 207 9.04 27.13 -17.66
C ASP A 207 9.85 25.91 -18.15
N ASN A 208 9.91 24.82 -17.37
CA ASN A 208 10.64 23.62 -17.80
C ASN A 208 9.92 22.92 -18.97
N PRO A 209 10.54 22.83 -20.16
CA PRO A 209 9.86 22.29 -21.34
C PRO A 209 9.73 20.77 -21.33
N ASN A 210 10.21 20.08 -20.29
CA ASN A 210 10.24 18.62 -20.23
C ASN A 210 9.24 18.02 -19.22
N PHE A 211 8.48 18.85 -18.51
CA PHE A 211 7.51 18.40 -17.50
C PHE A 211 6.16 19.05 -17.76
N HIS A 212 5.21 18.23 -18.20
CA HIS A 212 3.87 18.67 -18.60
C HIS A 212 2.77 18.00 -17.78
N PHE A 213 3.13 17.14 -16.83
CA PHE A 213 2.19 16.31 -16.06
C PHE A 213 1.34 15.42 -16.98
N THR A 214 1.94 14.92 -18.06
CA THR A 214 1.21 14.17 -19.10
C THR A 214 0.56 12.90 -18.53
N ASN A 215 1.19 12.28 -17.54
CA ASN A 215 0.74 11.03 -16.95
C ASN A 215 0.47 11.19 -15.43
N PRO A 216 -0.56 10.51 -14.89
CA PRO A 216 -0.83 10.49 -13.46
C PRO A 216 0.25 9.72 -12.70
N GLY A 217 0.46 10.09 -11.44
CA GLY A 217 1.56 9.59 -10.64
C GLY A 217 2.89 10.25 -11.01
N PHE A 218 3.92 10.06 -10.19
CA PHE A 218 5.25 10.60 -10.46
C PHE A 218 6.33 9.77 -9.77
N ASN A 219 7.59 9.97 -10.17
CA ASN A 219 8.76 9.36 -9.55
C ASN A 219 8.75 9.53 -8.02
N THR A 220 8.71 8.41 -7.30
CA THR A 220 8.54 8.39 -5.83
C THR A 220 9.74 9.03 -5.11
N ASP A 221 10.94 8.92 -5.68
CA ASP A 221 12.17 9.51 -5.14
C ASP A 221 12.09 11.05 -5.12
N VAL A 222 11.60 11.64 -6.21
CA VAL A 222 11.35 13.08 -6.27
C VAL A 222 10.30 13.52 -5.27
N VAL A 223 9.17 12.79 -5.18
CA VAL A 223 8.09 13.12 -4.25
C VAL A 223 8.61 13.15 -2.81
N ARG A 224 9.34 12.12 -2.38
CA ARG A 224 9.83 12.03 -0.99
C ARG A 224 10.98 12.98 -0.68
N ALA A 225 11.80 13.37 -1.66
CA ALA A 225 13.05 14.11 -1.41
C ALA A 225 12.97 15.61 -1.74
N LEU A 226 12.14 16.01 -2.70
CA LEU A 226 12.23 17.34 -3.33
C LEU A 226 10.95 18.18 -3.25
N ILE A 227 9.80 17.60 -2.88
CA ILE A 227 8.55 18.37 -2.83
C ILE A 227 8.58 19.46 -1.76
N GLU A 228 9.09 19.13 -0.57
CA GLU A 228 9.28 20.10 0.52
C GLU A 228 10.42 21.07 0.22
N THR A 229 11.46 20.62 -0.51
CA THR A 229 12.53 21.50 -1.01
C THR A 229 11.98 22.57 -1.94
N ARG A 230 11.09 22.19 -2.88
CA ARG A 230 10.43 23.14 -3.78
C ARG A 230 9.48 24.06 -3.02
N LEU A 231 8.75 23.54 -2.02
CA LEU A 231 7.94 24.38 -1.15
C LEU A 231 8.80 25.45 -0.46
N CYS A 232 9.93 25.08 0.14
CA CYS A 232 10.85 26.04 0.76
C CYS A 232 11.36 27.10 -0.21
N TYR A 233 11.68 26.72 -1.45
CA TYR A 233 12.04 27.67 -2.51
C TYR A 233 10.92 28.67 -2.77
N VAL A 234 9.69 28.21 -3.01
CA VAL A 234 8.54 29.09 -3.29
C VAL A 234 8.24 30.03 -2.12
N LEU A 235 8.23 29.51 -0.88
CA LEU A 235 7.98 30.31 0.32
C LEU A 235 9.14 31.28 0.65
N GLY A 236 10.34 30.96 0.14
CA GLY A 236 11.55 31.78 0.26
C GLY A 236 11.55 32.99 -0.67
N GLN A 237 10.92 32.90 -1.86
CA GLN A 237 10.85 34.00 -2.83
C GLN A 237 10.26 35.28 -2.21
N ASP A 238 10.76 36.43 -2.64
CA ASP A 238 10.22 37.73 -2.25
C ASP A 238 8.85 37.96 -2.88
N ASP A 239 8.00 38.74 -2.22
CA ASP A 239 6.65 39.02 -2.72
C ASP A 239 6.66 39.85 -4.00
N SER A 240 7.78 40.52 -4.29
CA SER A 240 8.02 41.23 -5.55
C SER A 240 8.49 40.32 -6.70
N ASP A 241 8.80 39.05 -6.42
CA ASP A 241 9.19 38.08 -7.44
C ASP A 241 7.97 37.72 -8.29
N ALA A 242 8.05 38.02 -9.59
CA ALA A 242 6.96 37.84 -10.53
C ALA A 242 6.55 36.36 -10.70
N ASP A 243 7.48 35.42 -10.44
CA ASP A 243 7.28 34.00 -10.70
C ASP A 243 6.75 33.25 -9.49
N LYS A 244 6.71 33.87 -8.31
CA LYS A 244 6.33 33.21 -7.04
C LYS A 244 4.95 32.55 -7.09
N LEU A 245 3.95 33.24 -7.65
CA LEU A 245 2.59 32.68 -7.76
C LEU A 245 2.52 31.55 -8.79
N ALA A 246 3.23 31.68 -9.92
CA ALA A 246 3.31 30.63 -10.94
C ALA A 246 3.99 29.38 -10.38
N ASN A 247 5.09 29.54 -9.64
CA ASN A 247 5.79 28.46 -8.97
C ASN A 247 4.92 27.76 -7.91
N MET A 248 4.18 28.53 -7.10
CA MET A 248 3.25 27.96 -6.12
C MET A 248 2.17 27.13 -6.82
N LYS A 249 1.53 27.69 -7.85
CA LYS A 249 0.50 26.99 -8.62
C LYS A 249 1.04 25.70 -9.24
N PHE A 250 2.22 25.76 -9.87
CA PHE A 250 2.84 24.59 -10.51
C PHE A 250 3.20 23.50 -9.50
N LEU A 251 3.70 23.86 -8.32
CA LEU A 251 3.95 22.91 -7.23
C LEU A 251 2.66 22.21 -6.79
N VAL A 252 1.56 22.94 -6.64
CA VAL A 252 0.25 22.36 -6.25
C VAL A 252 -0.28 21.43 -7.34
N ASP A 253 -0.23 21.86 -8.61
CA ASP A 253 -0.66 21.04 -9.75
C ASP A 253 0.18 19.75 -9.87
N PHE A 254 1.50 19.85 -9.68
CA PHE A 254 2.39 18.69 -9.58
C PHE A 254 2.00 17.75 -8.44
N THR A 255 1.77 18.30 -7.24
CA THR A 255 1.41 17.53 -6.04
C THR A 255 0.10 16.77 -6.26
N ASP A 256 -0.90 17.44 -6.84
CA ASP A 256 -2.17 16.81 -7.23
C ASP A 256 -1.95 15.69 -8.24
N ASN A 257 -1.17 15.93 -9.30
CA ASN A 257 -0.91 14.92 -10.34
C ASN A 257 -0.18 13.69 -9.79
N ALA A 258 0.81 13.91 -8.92
CA ALA A 258 1.56 12.83 -8.28
C ALA A 258 0.64 11.95 -7.41
N LEU A 259 -0.38 12.52 -6.77
CA LEU A 259 -1.36 11.79 -5.95
C LEU A 259 -2.46 11.06 -6.77
N LEU A 260 -2.48 11.19 -8.10
CA LEU A 260 -3.37 10.40 -8.93
C LEU A 260 -2.89 8.94 -9.03
N ILE A 261 -3.81 8.04 -9.40
CA ILE A 261 -3.49 6.63 -9.63
C ILE A 261 -2.56 6.51 -10.84
N GLY A 262 -1.31 6.10 -10.60
CA GLY A 262 -0.29 5.96 -11.61
C GLY A 262 -0.55 4.78 -12.55
N ASN A 263 -0.50 5.04 -13.85
CA ASN A 263 -0.70 4.03 -14.90
C ASN A 263 0.41 2.98 -14.93
N GLY A 264 0.14 1.82 -15.55
CA GLY A 264 1.13 0.79 -15.87
C GLY A 264 2.11 0.48 -14.73
N TRP A 265 3.39 0.70 -15.00
CA TRP A 265 4.49 0.54 -14.04
C TRP A 265 5.05 1.88 -13.54
N ALA A 266 4.34 2.97 -13.78
CA ALA A 266 4.66 4.27 -13.21
C ALA A 266 4.70 4.19 -11.68
N ASP A 267 5.53 5.04 -11.11
CA ASP A 267 5.78 5.14 -9.68
C ASP A 267 4.57 5.68 -8.89
N PHE A 268 4.68 5.54 -7.58
CA PHE A 268 3.77 6.02 -6.54
C PHE A 268 2.45 5.26 -6.41
N ILE A 269 1.26 5.87 -6.41
CA ILE A 269 0.02 5.17 -5.99
C ILE A 269 -0.56 4.30 -7.12
N LYS A 270 -0.89 3.03 -6.84
CA LYS A 270 -1.48 2.07 -7.81
C LYS A 270 -2.98 1.86 -7.57
N PRO A 271 -3.72 1.23 -8.52
CA PRO A 271 -5.17 1.03 -8.39
C PRO A 271 -5.63 0.25 -7.15
N ASP A 272 -4.78 -0.58 -6.57
CA ASP A 272 -5.03 -1.30 -5.31
C ASP A 272 -4.52 -0.53 -4.07
N PHE A 273 -4.11 0.72 -4.26
CA PHE A 273 -3.56 1.64 -3.27
C PHE A 273 -2.26 1.18 -2.60
N THR A 274 -1.57 0.22 -3.22
CA THR A 274 -0.14 0.00 -2.93
C THR A 274 0.70 1.07 -3.60
N THR A 275 1.96 1.19 -3.15
CA THR A 275 2.89 2.20 -3.65
C THR A 275 4.04 1.57 -4.42
N TYR A 276 4.38 2.13 -5.58
CA TYR A 276 5.46 1.67 -6.44
C TYR A 276 6.71 2.52 -6.33
N HIS A 277 7.84 1.83 -6.46
CA HIS A 277 9.11 2.38 -6.91
C HIS A 277 9.87 1.26 -7.64
N HIS A 278 10.80 1.58 -8.54
CA HIS A 278 11.46 0.56 -9.37
C HIS A 278 10.47 -0.41 -10.05
N ARG A 279 9.34 0.11 -10.56
CA ARG A 279 8.33 -0.69 -11.28
C ARG A 279 7.63 -1.79 -10.47
N GLY A 280 7.73 -1.78 -9.14
CA GLY A 280 7.04 -2.75 -8.27
C GLY A 280 6.75 -2.21 -6.87
N ALA A 281 6.06 -3.01 -6.06
CA ALA A 281 5.61 -2.58 -4.75
C ALA A 281 6.77 -2.32 -3.77
N TYR A 282 6.74 -1.14 -3.14
CA TYR A 282 7.74 -0.63 -2.21
C TYR A 282 7.06 0.15 -1.06
N ALA A 283 6.22 -0.56 -0.29
CA ALA A 283 5.45 0.03 0.80
C ALA A 283 6.27 0.26 2.08
N ASN A 284 7.46 -0.34 2.21
CA ASN A 284 8.25 -0.22 3.43
C ASN A 284 9.17 1.02 3.51
N SER A 285 9.47 1.63 2.36
CA SER A 285 10.47 2.69 2.22
C SER A 285 9.95 3.76 1.27
N TYR A 286 10.41 3.79 0.02
CA TYR A 286 10.12 4.82 -0.98
C TYR A 286 8.68 5.31 -0.98
N GLY A 287 7.72 4.38 -1.11
CA GLY A 287 6.30 4.73 -1.17
C GLY A 287 5.76 5.28 0.16
N GLY A 288 6.17 4.69 1.29
CA GLY A 288 5.80 5.16 2.62
C GLY A 288 6.38 6.55 2.93
N ASP A 289 7.66 6.77 2.59
CA ASP A 289 8.33 8.07 2.69
C ASP A 289 7.58 9.14 1.88
N ALA A 290 7.22 8.81 0.63
CA ALA A 290 6.48 9.71 -0.26
C ALA A 290 5.09 10.04 0.28
N LEU A 291 4.34 9.04 0.79
CA LEU A 291 3.04 9.27 1.44
C LEU A 291 3.17 10.16 2.68
N PHE A 292 4.27 10.04 3.43
CA PHE A 292 4.52 10.89 4.58
C PHE A 292 4.78 12.35 4.17
N SER A 293 5.65 12.58 3.17
CA SER A 293 5.87 13.93 2.61
C SER A 293 4.59 14.53 2.04
N MET A 294 3.76 13.76 1.35
CA MET A 294 2.45 14.22 0.85
C MET A 294 1.46 14.53 1.98
N SER A 295 1.55 13.85 3.13
CA SER A 295 0.73 14.17 4.31
C SER A 295 1.12 15.50 4.94
N ILE A 296 2.40 15.85 4.92
CA ILE A 296 2.89 17.18 5.30
C ILE A 296 2.33 18.22 4.34
N MET A 297 2.51 18.03 3.02
CA MET A 297 1.97 18.95 2.01
C MET A 297 0.46 19.17 2.17
N ASN A 298 -0.32 18.09 2.32
CA ASN A 298 -1.76 18.16 2.56
C ASN A 298 -2.08 18.95 3.83
N TYR A 299 -1.44 18.64 4.95
CA TYR A 299 -1.64 19.36 6.20
C TYR A 299 -1.34 20.85 6.07
N ILE A 300 -0.23 21.21 5.41
CA ILE A 300 0.22 22.59 5.27
C ILE A 300 -0.71 23.39 4.35
N LEU A 301 -1.11 22.84 3.21
CA LEU A 301 -1.94 23.53 2.21
C LEU A 301 -3.43 23.60 2.58
N LYS A 302 -3.92 22.70 3.46
CA LYS A 302 -5.32 22.63 3.87
C LYS A 302 -5.86 23.97 4.39
N GLY A 303 -7.03 24.39 3.89
CA GLY A 303 -7.73 25.61 4.26
C GLY A 303 -7.21 26.89 3.60
N SER A 304 -6.22 26.79 2.70
CA SER A 304 -5.74 27.91 1.88
C SER A 304 -6.34 27.86 0.46
N ALA A 305 -6.16 28.93 -0.31
CA ALA A 305 -6.48 28.93 -1.75
C ALA A 305 -5.68 27.89 -2.58
N TYR A 306 -4.66 27.26 -1.99
CA TYR A 306 -3.79 26.26 -2.60
C TYR A 306 -4.04 24.85 -2.05
N GLU A 307 -5.19 24.62 -1.39
CA GLU A 307 -5.59 23.30 -0.92
C GLU A 307 -5.61 22.26 -2.07
N LEU A 308 -5.09 21.06 -1.79
CA LEU A 308 -5.08 19.95 -2.74
C LEU A 308 -6.50 19.54 -3.14
N LYS A 309 -6.68 19.02 -4.35
CA LYS A 309 -8.00 18.55 -4.80
C LYS A 309 -8.51 17.40 -3.93
N GLN A 310 -9.83 17.33 -3.75
CA GLN A 310 -10.47 16.28 -2.94
C GLN A 310 -10.11 14.86 -3.41
N ILE A 311 -9.94 14.64 -4.71
CA ILE A 311 -9.51 13.34 -5.25
C ILE A 311 -8.10 12.97 -4.76
N SER A 312 -7.16 13.93 -4.77
CA SER A 312 -5.79 13.76 -4.28
C SER A 312 -5.77 13.46 -2.77
N GLN A 313 -6.55 14.22 -2.00
CA GLN A 313 -6.71 13.99 -0.55
C GLN A 313 -7.29 12.58 -0.28
N GLY A 314 -8.30 12.17 -1.07
CA GLY A 314 -8.93 10.86 -0.99
C GLY A 314 -7.97 9.71 -1.31
N HIS A 315 -7.16 9.84 -2.37
CA HIS A 315 -6.15 8.84 -2.72
C HIS A 315 -5.05 8.73 -1.66
N LEU A 316 -4.53 9.86 -1.17
CA LEU A 316 -3.55 9.90 -0.08
C LEU A 316 -4.07 9.16 1.15
N LYS A 317 -5.29 9.50 1.60
CA LYS A 317 -5.95 8.84 2.72
C LYS A 317 -6.08 7.34 2.48
N THR A 318 -6.57 6.95 1.30
CA THR A 318 -6.84 5.53 0.98
C THR A 318 -5.55 4.71 0.89
N ALA A 319 -4.47 5.27 0.33
CA ALA A 319 -3.15 4.64 0.31
C ALA A 319 -2.61 4.41 1.72
N LEU A 320 -2.66 5.42 2.60
CA LEU A 320 -2.24 5.29 3.99
C LEU A 320 -3.10 4.28 4.75
N MET A 321 -4.43 4.37 4.64
CA MET A 321 -5.34 3.46 5.35
C MET A 321 -5.28 2.01 4.85
N SER A 322 -4.73 1.77 3.65
CA SER A 322 -4.52 0.41 3.12
C SER A 322 -3.47 -0.38 3.91
N TYR A 323 -2.56 0.28 4.64
CA TYR A 323 -1.64 -0.41 5.55
C TYR A 323 -2.38 -1.25 6.61
N ARG A 324 -3.58 -0.84 7.06
CA ARG A 324 -4.40 -1.63 8.00
C ARG A 324 -4.77 -3.01 7.45
N LYS A 325 -4.84 -3.15 6.12
CA LYS A 325 -5.22 -4.37 5.42
C LYS A 325 -4.06 -5.33 5.20
N PHE A 326 -2.84 -4.84 5.00
CA PHE A 326 -1.66 -5.71 4.81
C PHE A 326 -0.71 -5.78 6.00
N SER A 327 -0.81 -4.88 6.98
CA SER A 327 -0.04 -4.94 8.22
C SER A 327 -0.77 -5.73 9.31
N ALA A 328 -0.03 -6.57 10.02
CA ALA A 328 -0.44 -7.08 11.32
C ALA A 328 0.26 -6.25 12.40
N ASP A 329 -0.49 -5.40 13.09
CA ASP A 329 0.08 -4.40 13.98
C ASP A 329 1.07 -3.48 13.25
N PHE A 330 2.36 -3.51 13.59
CA PHE A 330 3.38 -2.72 12.88
C PHE A 330 3.98 -3.47 11.70
N GLU A 331 3.82 -4.79 11.61
CA GLU A 331 4.54 -5.63 10.65
C GLU A 331 3.82 -5.80 9.32
N ILE A 332 4.55 -5.64 8.23
CA ILE A 332 4.15 -6.05 6.88
C ILE A 332 4.82 -7.37 6.50
N PRO A 333 4.28 -8.13 5.53
CA PRO A 333 4.98 -9.27 4.95
C PRO A 333 6.32 -8.84 4.32
N ARG A 334 7.38 -9.62 4.50
CA ARG A 334 8.71 -9.40 3.88
C ARG A 334 8.62 -9.28 2.36
N GLY A 335 7.62 -9.90 1.73
CA GLY A 335 7.32 -9.75 0.31
C GLY A 335 7.03 -8.31 -0.17
N LEU A 336 6.77 -7.36 0.74
CA LEU A 336 6.62 -5.93 0.44
C LEU A 336 7.86 -5.09 0.78
N ALA A 337 8.92 -5.71 1.27
CA ALA A 337 10.09 -5.02 1.79
C ALA A 337 11.16 -4.71 0.72
N GLY A 338 10.89 -5.05 -0.55
CA GLY A 338 11.81 -4.83 -1.66
C GLY A 338 13.18 -5.48 -1.41
N ARG A 339 14.26 -4.69 -1.57
CA ARG A 339 15.63 -5.14 -1.27
C ARG A 339 16.03 -5.04 0.22
N PHE A 340 15.10 -4.68 1.09
CA PHE A 340 15.35 -4.51 2.53
C PHE A 340 14.55 -5.54 3.34
N PRO A 341 14.88 -6.85 3.27
CA PRO A 341 14.04 -7.92 3.79
C PRO A 341 13.74 -7.86 5.30
N ASN A 342 14.48 -7.04 6.06
CA ASN A 342 14.29 -6.81 7.49
C ASN A 342 13.66 -5.46 7.84
N SER A 343 13.32 -4.64 6.85
CA SER A 343 12.56 -3.40 7.04
C SER A 343 11.08 -3.67 6.84
N THR A 344 10.46 -4.31 7.84
CA THR A 344 9.05 -4.76 7.79
C THR A 344 8.11 -3.98 8.69
N THR A 345 8.59 -2.93 9.38
CA THR A 345 7.76 -2.12 10.30
C THR A 345 7.52 -0.67 9.84
N PRO A 346 7.08 -0.40 8.59
CA PRO A 346 6.97 0.97 8.07
C PRO A 346 6.03 1.88 8.88
N LEU A 347 5.01 1.31 9.54
CA LEU A 347 4.13 2.09 10.42
C LEU A 347 4.87 2.67 11.63
N SER A 348 6.04 2.14 12.02
CA SER A 348 6.89 2.75 13.05
C SER A 348 7.48 4.09 12.60
N ASP A 349 7.74 4.25 11.31
CA ASP A 349 8.35 5.44 10.73
C ASP A 349 7.29 6.45 10.27
N TYR A 350 6.21 5.97 9.65
CA TYR A 350 5.22 6.82 8.99
C TYR A 350 3.92 7.04 9.79
N LYS A 351 3.82 6.59 11.05
CA LYS A 351 2.62 6.78 11.88
C LYS A 351 2.12 8.22 11.95
N TYR A 352 3.00 9.20 11.89
CA TYR A 352 2.60 10.61 11.96
C TYR A 352 1.86 11.11 10.71
N ALA A 353 1.94 10.39 9.58
CA ALA A 353 1.11 10.66 8.41
C ALA A 353 -0.39 10.63 8.76
N PHE A 354 -0.83 9.64 9.55
CA PHE A 354 -2.22 9.52 9.99
C PHE A 354 -2.64 10.66 10.93
N ALA A 355 -1.73 11.07 11.80
CA ALA A 355 -1.95 12.22 12.68
C ALA A 355 -2.09 13.53 11.89
N LEU A 356 -1.30 13.69 10.82
CA LEU A 356 -1.36 14.84 9.92
C LEU A 356 -2.64 14.87 9.09
N LEU A 357 -3.11 13.72 8.60
CA LEU A 357 -4.42 13.63 7.95
C LEU A 357 -5.55 14.10 8.88
N TYR A 358 -5.57 13.62 10.13
CA TYR A 358 -6.53 14.06 11.12
C TYR A 358 -6.39 15.56 11.44
N ALA A 359 -5.17 16.05 11.64
CA ALA A 359 -4.94 17.47 11.94
C ALA A 359 -5.33 18.40 10.79
N ALA A 360 -5.27 17.92 9.53
CA ALA A 360 -5.73 18.67 8.37
C ALA A 360 -7.27 18.79 8.37
N ASP A 361 -7.98 17.68 8.60
CA ASP A 361 -9.44 17.65 8.59
C ASP A 361 -9.98 16.66 9.63
N PRO A 362 -10.21 17.09 10.88
CA PRO A 362 -10.61 16.20 11.97
C PRO A 362 -11.93 15.47 11.72
N VAL A 363 -12.83 16.08 10.94
CA VAL A 363 -14.14 15.51 10.62
C VAL A 363 -14.00 14.47 9.53
N ALA A 364 -13.38 14.82 8.40
CA ALA A 364 -13.23 13.91 7.27
C ALA A 364 -12.25 12.75 7.55
N ASN A 365 -11.31 12.93 8.47
CA ASN A 365 -10.23 11.97 8.78
C ASN A 365 -10.25 11.46 10.22
N ALA A 366 -11.41 11.45 10.87
CA ALA A 366 -11.59 10.89 12.21
C ALA A 366 -11.06 9.45 12.32
N ASP A 367 -11.30 8.62 11.30
CA ASP A 367 -10.83 7.23 11.22
C ASP A 367 -9.29 7.10 11.19
N ALA A 368 -8.59 8.00 10.48
CA ALA A 368 -7.14 8.04 10.48
C ALA A 368 -6.58 8.43 11.87
N GLY A 369 -7.22 9.40 12.54
CA GLY A 369 -6.89 9.78 13.91
C GLY A 369 -7.12 8.65 14.93
N GLN A 370 -8.24 7.93 14.81
CA GLN A 370 -8.55 6.76 15.65
C GLN A 370 -7.54 5.62 15.42
N PHE A 371 -7.11 5.40 14.17
CA PHE A 371 -6.06 4.43 13.87
C PHE A 371 -4.70 4.83 14.45
N PHE A 372 -4.32 6.11 14.33
CA PHE A 372 -3.14 6.63 15.00
C PHE A 372 -3.20 6.42 16.52
N LYS A 373 -4.34 6.76 17.15
CA LYS A 373 -4.58 6.57 18.57
C LYS A 373 -4.41 5.11 19.00
N ARG A 374 -4.90 4.15 18.21
CA ARG A 374 -4.70 2.72 18.49
C ARG A 374 -3.22 2.37 18.48
N MET A 375 -2.49 2.73 17.43
CA MET A 375 -1.03 2.50 17.36
C MET A 375 -0.33 3.15 18.54
N TYR A 376 -0.67 4.39 18.88
CA TYR A 376 -0.11 5.12 20.00
C TYR A 376 -0.32 4.41 21.35
N ASN A 377 -1.37 3.60 21.52
CA ASN A 377 -1.63 2.86 22.75
C ASN A 377 -0.90 1.51 22.83
N MET A 378 -0.27 1.03 21.75
CA MET A 378 0.39 -0.28 21.71
C MET A 378 1.77 -0.26 22.39
N SER A 379 2.17 -1.37 23.03
CA SER A 379 3.44 -1.53 23.75
C SER A 379 4.70 -1.44 22.88
N GLY A 380 4.58 -1.64 21.56
CA GLY A 380 5.66 -1.47 20.58
C GLY A 380 5.76 -0.08 19.96
N PHE A 381 4.88 0.86 20.33
CA PHE A 381 4.93 2.21 19.76
C PHE A 381 6.13 2.96 20.31
N ASN A 382 7.11 3.24 19.44
CA ASN A 382 8.20 4.14 19.80
C ASN A 382 7.66 5.59 19.92
N ARG A 383 7.44 6.02 21.17
CA ARG A 383 7.02 7.38 21.54
C ARG A 383 8.14 8.41 21.40
N ALA A 384 9.40 7.96 21.31
CA ALA A 384 10.50 8.84 20.98
C ALA A 384 10.37 9.25 19.50
N LEU A 385 9.82 10.44 19.28
CA LEU A 385 9.74 11.08 17.97
C LEU A 385 11.13 11.15 17.32
N SER A 386 11.34 10.72 16.09
CA SER A 386 12.63 11.01 15.43
C SER A 386 12.81 12.53 15.31
N VAL A 387 14.05 13.03 15.42
CA VAL A 387 14.40 14.44 15.11
C VAL A 387 14.22 14.80 13.63
N LYS A 388 13.67 13.88 12.83
CA LYS A 388 13.11 14.18 11.50
C LYS A 388 11.67 14.71 11.58
N ASN A 389 11.00 14.61 12.73
CA ASN A 389 9.70 15.20 12.98
C ASN A 389 9.87 16.51 13.77
N PRO A 390 9.10 17.55 13.49
CA PRO A 390 9.14 18.78 14.28
C PRO A 390 8.38 18.62 15.60
N VAL A 391 8.63 19.55 16.54
CA VAL A 391 7.98 19.56 17.87
C VAL A 391 6.45 19.55 17.76
N MET A 392 5.92 20.23 16.75
CA MET A 392 4.48 20.28 16.45
C MET A 392 3.86 18.90 16.17
N ALA A 393 4.59 17.95 15.57
CA ALA A 393 4.11 16.59 15.34
C ALA A 393 3.80 15.87 16.67
N GLY A 394 4.62 16.12 17.69
CA GLY A 394 4.38 15.61 19.04
C GLY A 394 3.14 16.22 19.68
N GLN A 395 2.92 17.52 19.51
CA GLN A 395 1.73 18.20 20.03
C GLN A 395 0.44 17.66 19.38
N ILE A 396 0.43 17.48 18.07
CA ILE A 396 -0.71 16.88 17.34
C ILE A 396 -0.98 15.46 17.87
N ALA A 397 0.06 14.64 18.01
CA ALA A 397 -0.06 13.28 18.51
C ALA A 397 -0.66 13.21 19.92
N VAL A 398 -0.22 14.09 20.82
CA VAL A 398 -0.78 14.19 22.19
C VAL A 398 -2.23 14.66 22.16
N GLY A 399 -2.55 15.63 21.31
CA GLY A 399 -3.92 16.11 21.10
C GLY A 399 -4.86 14.99 20.68
N ILE A 400 -4.48 14.21 19.67
CA ILE A 400 -5.22 13.02 19.23
C ILE A 400 -5.36 12.01 20.38
N ASN A 401 -4.27 11.76 21.09
CA ASN A 401 -4.25 10.83 22.20
C ASN A 401 -5.24 11.20 23.32
N ASN A 402 -5.50 12.49 23.53
CA ASN A 402 -6.40 12.96 24.58
C ASN A 402 -7.87 13.10 24.12
N THR A 403 -8.12 13.17 22.80
CA THR A 403 -9.44 13.52 22.25
C THR A 403 -10.17 12.36 21.59
N LEU A 404 -9.45 11.38 21.04
CA LEU A 404 -10.05 10.27 20.29
C LEU A 404 -10.00 8.94 21.05
N THR A 405 -10.98 8.09 20.76
CA THR A 405 -10.95 6.66 21.07
C THR A 405 -10.15 5.91 19.99
N PRO A 406 -9.49 4.79 20.31
CA PRO A 406 -8.82 3.97 19.30
C PRO A 406 -9.82 3.36 18.31
N ASP A 407 -9.39 3.11 17.07
CA ASP A 407 -10.19 2.36 16.10
C ASP A 407 -10.32 0.88 16.48
N VAL A 408 -11.24 0.18 15.83
CA VAL A 408 -11.30 -1.29 15.88
C VAL A 408 -10.33 -1.86 14.84
N PRO A 409 -9.43 -2.78 15.23
CA PRO A 409 -8.51 -3.42 14.29
C PRO A 409 -9.27 -4.19 13.20
N VAL A 410 -8.69 -4.22 11.99
CA VAL A 410 -9.17 -5.12 10.93
C VAL A 410 -8.77 -6.55 11.32
N ILE A 411 -9.71 -7.27 11.94
CA ILE A 411 -9.50 -8.63 12.44
C ILE A 411 -9.98 -9.72 11.48
N GLN A 412 -10.75 -9.37 10.45
CA GLN A 412 -11.31 -10.31 9.49
C GLN A 412 -11.39 -9.72 8.08
N GLY A 413 -11.26 -10.59 7.08
CA GLY A 413 -11.44 -10.26 5.66
C GLY A 413 -10.30 -10.78 4.79
N HIS A 414 -10.54 -10.83 3.49
CA HIS A 414 -9.53 -11.14 2.49
C HIS A 414 -9.25 -9.91 1.62
N PHE A 415 -7.97 -9.62 1.40
CA PHE A 415 -7.51 -8.42 0.70
C PHE A 415 -6.50 -8.79 -0.38
N GLY A 416 -6.89 -8.58 -1.64
CA GLY A 416 -6.01 -8.72 -2.79
C GLY A 416 -5.33 -7.41 -3.16
N PHE A 417 -4.04 -7.47 -3.46
CA PHE A 417 -3.24 -6.37 -3.98
C PHE A 417 -2.54 -6.81 -5.27
N PRO A 418 -3.26 -6.83 -6.41
CA PRO A 418 -2.74 -7.34 -7.67
C PRO A 418 -1.48 -6.64 -8.17
N TYR A 419 -1.35 -5.34 -7.91
CA TYR A 419 -0.14 -4.58 -8.26
C TYR A 419 1.01 -4.89 -7.29
N ALA A 420 0.77 -5.43 -6.11
CA ALA A 420 1.86 -5.94 -5.26
C ALA A 420 2.13 -7.43 -5.43
N GLY A 421 1.30 -8.15 -6.20
CA GLY A 421 1.29 -9.62 -6.24
C GLY A 421 1.01 -10.24 -4.87
N LEU A 422 0.26 -9.55 -4.01
CA LEU A 422 0.08 -9.91 -2.61
C LEU A 422 -1.38 -10.25 -2.31
N SER A 423 -1.58 -11.36 -1.60
CA SER A 423 -2.86 -11.75 -1.00
C SER A 423 -2.72 -11.75 0.51
N VAL A 424 -3.63 -11.09 1.23
CA VAL A 424 -3.66 -11.06 2.70
C VAL A 424 -5.00 -11.52 3.22
N HIS A 425 -4.99 -12.58 4.03
CA HIS A 425 -6.15 -13.09 4.73
C HIS A 425 -6.05 -12.77 6.21
N LYS A 426 -7.14 -12.26 6.79
CA LYS A 426 -7.26 -12.00 8.23
C LYS A 426 -8.44 -12.72 8.82
N TYR A 427 -8.24 -13.28 10.01
CA TYR A 427 -9.32 -13.85 10.80
C TYR A 427 -8.98 -13.86 12.29
N ASN A 428 -9.88 -13.40 13.15
CA ASN A 428 -9.68 -13.27 14.59
C ASN A 428 -8.35 -12.58 14.98
N GLY A 429 -7.90 -11.63 14.16
CA GLY A 429 -6.64 -10.91 14.37
C GLY A 429 -5.38 -11.65 13.93
N TYR A 430 -5.49 -12.90 13.46
CA TYR A 430 -4.42 -13.60 12.74
C TYR A 430 -4.31 -13.08 11.31
N GLN A 431 -3.12 -13.16 10.73
CA GLN A 431 -2.85 -12.78 9.36
C GLN A 431 -2.05 -13.86 8.64
N ILE A 432 -2.48 -14.26 7.44
CA ILE A 432 -1.68 -15.01 6.47
C ILE A 432 -1.48 -14.13 5.25
N ALA A 433 -0.25 -13.99 4.78
CA ALA A 433 0.08 -13.27 3.57
C ALA A 433 0.79 -14.18 2.58
N VAL A 434 0.46 -14.08 1.29
CA VAL A 434 1.11 -14.85 0.22
C VAL A 434 1.54 -13.91 -0.91
N LYS A 435 2.81 -13.99 -1.31
CA LYS A 435 3.43 -13.14 -2.34
C LYS A 435 3.76 -13.95 -3.61
N GLY A 436 3.30 -13.47 -4.76
CA GLY A 436 3.47 -14.06 -6.08
C GLY A 436 4.13 -13.13 -7.10
N THR A 437 4.49 -13.68 -8.24
CA THR A 437 5.07 -12.99 -9.41
C THR A 437 4.30 -13.37 -10.68
N SER A 438 4.34 -12.49 -11.69
CA SER A 438 3.69 -12.68 -12.98
C SER A 438 4.46 -11.96 -14.08
N LYS A 439 3.92 -11.92 -15.30
CA LYS A 439 4.39 -11.04 -16.38
C LYS A 439 4.27 -9.54 -16.05
N HIS A 440 3.53 -9.17 -15.01
CA HIS A 440 3.34 -7.78 -14.57
C HIS A 440 4.12 -7.44 -13.30
N ILE A 441 4.39 -8.42 -12.44
CA ILE A 441 4.96 -8.24 -11.10
C ILE A 441 6.28 -8.99 -11.01
N TRP A 442 7.40 -8.29 -10.83
CA TRP A 442 8.71 -8.92 -10.72
C TRP A 442 8.88 -9.68 -9.39
N HIS A 443 9.81 -10.64 -9.38
CA HIS A 443 9.94 -11.62 -8.29
C HIS A 443 10.68 -11.18 -7.01
N TYR A 444 11.79 -10.45 -7.10
CA TYR A 444 12.56 -9.88 -5.98
C TYR A 444 13.49 -8.78 -6.51
N GLU A 445 14.06 -7.99 -5.61
CA GLU A 445 15.09 -6.99 -5.91
C GLU A 445 16.30 -7.24 -5.00
N ASN A 446 17.51 -7.14 -5.55
CA ASN A 446 18.77 -7.15 -4.80
C ASN A 446 19.70 -6.00 -5.27
N SER A 447 20.79 -5.82 -4.53
CA SER A 447 21.98 -5.09 -4.94
C SER A 447 23.22 -5.86 -4.48
N ASP A 448 24.42 -5.32 -4.69
CA ASP A 448 25.67 -5.99 -4.32
C ASP A 448 25.78 -6.30 -2.82
N SER A 449 25.03 -5.59 -1.98
CA SER A 449 25.05 -5.75 -0.51
C SER A 449 23.67 -5.92 0.12
N GLU A 450 22.60 -5.97 -0.66
CA GLU A 450 21.22 -5.97 -0.14
C GLU A 450 20.42 -7.12 -0.77
N ASN A 451 19.73 -7.90 0.07
CA ASN A 451 18.84 -9.00 -0.30
C ASN A 451 19.45 -10.03 -1.28
N LEU A 452 20.71 -10.42 -1.07
CA LEU A 452 21.42 -11.33 -1.98
C LEU A 452 20.76 -12.70 -2.12
N PHE A 453 19.97 -13.14 -1.14
CA PHE A 453 19.30 -14.44 -1.15
C PHE A 453 17.77 -14.35 -1.40
N GLY A 454 17.28 -13.21 -1.88
CA GLY A 454 15.85 -12.92 -2.02
C GLY A 454 15.12 -13.67 -3.14
N ARG A 455 15.78 -14.55 -3.91
CA ARG A 455 15.30 -15.15 -5.17
C ARG A 455 13.86 -15.70 -5.10
N TYR A 456 13.50 -16.33 -3.99
CA TYR A 456 12.21 -17.00 -3.82
C TYR A 456 11.13 -16.17 -3.09
N THR A 457 11.36 -14.87 -2.86
CA THR A 457 10.43 -13.97 -2.12
C THR A 457 9.03 -13.89 -2.73
N SER A 458 8.88 -14.12 -4.03
CA SER A 458 7.58 -14.11 -4.73
C SER A 458 7.22 -15.45 -5.37
N ALA A 459 7.84 -16.55 -4.92
CA ALA A 459 7.57 -17.90 -5.41
C ALA A 459 6.34 -18.55 -4.72
N GLY A 460 5.33 -17.74 -4.39
CA GLY A 460 4.23 -18.14 -3.51
C GLY A 460 4.65 -18.17 -2.04
N ALA A 461 5.62 -17.32 -1.66
CA ALA A 461 6.09 -17.23 -0.29
C ALA A 461 4.95 -16.84 0.65
N MET A 462 4.81 -17.57 1.74
CA MET A 462 3.75 -17.42 2.74
C MET A 462 4.33 -16.97 4.08
N GLU A 463 3.68 -16.00 4.70
CA GLU A 463 4.01 -15.55 6.05
C GLU A 463 2.76 -15.58 6.94
N ILE A 464 2.91 -16.14 8.15
CA ILE A 464 1.85 -16.26 9.14
C ILE A 464 2.22 -15.39 10.35
N LEU A 465 1.35 -14.43 10.68
CA LEU A 465 1.45 -13.60 11.88
C LEU A 465 0.22 -13.89 12.75
N SER A 466 0.35 -14.84 13.66
CA SER A 466 -0.72 -15.36 14.50
C SER A 466 -0.49 -15.18 16.01
N ALA A 467 0.74 -14.91 16.45
CA ALA A 467 1.11 -14.75 17.85
C ALA A 467 1.79 -13.41 18.17
N GLY A 468 1.65 -12.98 19.43
CA GLY A 468 2.20 -11.73 19.96
C GLY A 468 1.18 -10.57 20.04
N SER A 469 1.47 -9.60 20.91
CA SER A 469 0.73 -8.34 21.05
C SER A 469 1.71 -7.22 21.46
N PRO A 470 2.27 -6.44 20.52
CA PRO A 470 2.03 -6.52 19.07
C PRO A 470 2.61 -7.78 18.44
N LYS A 471 2.08 -8.16 17.28
CA LYS A 471 2.67 -9.20 16.43
C LYS A 471 3.98 -8.69 15.84
N THR A 472 5.02 -9.52 15.94
CA THR A 472 6.36 -9.26 15.41
C THR A 472 6.82 -10.46 14.59
N ARG A 473 7.82 -10.31 13.73
CA ARG A 473 8.47 -11.47 13.09
C ARG A 473 8.98 -12.49 14.11
N LEU A 474 9.62 -12.01 15.19
CA LEU A 474 10.19 -12.86 16.24
C LEU A 474 9.12 -13.69 16.97
N SER A 475 8.00 -13.06 17.37
CA SER A 475 6.91 -13.77 18.05
C SER A 475 6.20 -14.81 17.17
N ASN A 476 6.50 -14.82 15.86
CA ASN A 476 5.95 -15.74 14.89
C ASN A 476 7.03 -16.66 14.28
N GLY A 477 8.20 -16.77 14.90
CA GLY A 477 9.27 -17.68 14.46
C GLY A 477 9.86 -17.34 13.09
N LEU A 478 9.62 -16.13 12.57
CA LEU A 478 10.12 -15.66 11.26
C LEU A 478 11.53 -15.06 11.38
N GLY A 479 12.40 -15.81 12.06
CA GLY A 479 13.75 -15.44 12.50
C GLY A 479 14.01 -15.94 13.93
N VAL A 480 15.19 -15.62 14.47
CA VAL A 480 15.59 -15.90 15.85
C VAL A 480 15.97 -14.61 16.57
N ALA A 481 16.06 -14.65 17.90
CA ALA A 481 16.49 -13.49 18.70
C ALA A 481 18.02 -13.41 18.77
N ASN A 482 18.58 -12.21 18.60
CA ASN A 482 19.96 -11.95 19.03
C ASN A 482 20.07 -11.84 20.55
N ALA A 483 21.30 -11.63 21.05
CA ALA A 483 21.57 -11.45 22.49
C ALA A 483 20.81 -10.28 23.14
N GLN A 484 20.34 -9.31 22.36
CA GLN A 484 19.55 -8.16 22.81
C GLN A 484 18.03 -8.37 22.64
N GLY A 485 17.59 -9.53 22.17
CA GLY A 485 16.17 -9.85 21.97
C GLY A 485 15.55 -9.32 20.67
N ALA A 486 16.35 -8.77 19.75
CA ALA A 486 15.86 -8.31 18.45
C ALA A 486 15.85 -9.45 17.42
N VAL A 487 14.91 -9.41 16.46
CA VAL A 487 14.83 -10.41 15.38
C VAL A 487 16.04 -10.33 14.46
N THR A 488 16.59 -11.48 14.10
CA THR A 488 17.65 -11.64 13.10
C THR A 488 17.29 -12.72 12.08
N ASP A 489 18.00 -12.72 10.96
CA ASP A 489 17.99 -13.81 9.99
C ASP A 489 19.03 -14.90 10.33
N ASP A 490 19.50 -14.96 11.58
CA ASP A 490 20.63 -15.85 11.88
C ASP A 490 20.22 -17.31 11.67
N GLY A 491 20.99 -18.03 10.86
CA GLY A 491 20.69 -19.42 10.48
C GLY A 491 19.47 -19.59 9.57
N TRP A 492 18.83 -18.52 9.09
CA TRP A 492 17.66 -18.62 8.22
C TRP A 492 18.01 -19.36 6.92
N ASP A 493 17.27 -20.44 6.62
CA ASP A 493 17.41 -21.17 5.36
C ASP A 493 16.64 -20.43 4.26
N TRP A 494 17.39 -19.70 3.43
CA TRP A 494 16.86 -18.90 2.32
C TRP A 494 16.26 -19.75 1.18
N ALA A 495 16.53 -21.05 1.12
CA ALA A 495 15.91 -21.95 0.16
C ALA A 495 14.57 -22.50 0.67
N HIS A 496 14.37 -22.57 1.99
CA HIS A 496 13.14 -23.05 2.63
C HIS A 496 12.23 -21.93 3.16
N ILE A 497 11.89 -20.96 2.31
CA ILE A 497 10.88 -19.95 2.65
C ILE A 497 9.50 -20.61 2.70
N PRO A 498 8.68 -20.46 3.77
CA PRO A 498 7.38 -21.12 3.86
C PRO A 498 6.47 -20.83 2.67
N GLY A 499 5.70 -21.83 2.22
CA GLY A 499 4.81 -21.75 1.07
C GLY A 499 5.49 -21.86 -0.30
N VAL A 500 6.81 -21.67 -0.40
CA VAL A 500 7.54 -21.73 -1.67
C VAL A 500 7.61 -23.17 -2.20
N THR A 501 7.48 -23.32 -3.53
CA THR A 501 7.90 -24.54 -4.25
C THR A 501 9.00 -24.15 -5.23
N ALA A 502 10.23 -24.61 -5.00
CA ALA A 502 11.38 -24.27 -5.84
C ALA A 502 12.51 -25.28 -5.69
N ALA A 503 13.55 -25.15 -6.53
CA ALA A 503 14.76 -25.94 -6.39
C ALA A 503 15.47 -25.63 -5.06
N PHE A 504 15.88 -26.67 -4.34
CA PHE A 504 16.74 -26.52 -3.18
C PHE A 504 18.16 -26.16 -3.65
N LEU A 505 18.47 -24.87 -3.62
CA LEU A 505 19.75 -24.34 -4.08
C LEU A 505 20.69 -24.04 -2.91
N PRO A 506 22.01 -24.24 -3.08
CA PRO A 506 22.97 -23.64 -2.16
C PRO A 506 22.91 -22.11 -2.23
N LEU A 507 23.45 -21.42 -1.23
CA LEU A 507 23.47 -19.95 -1.16
C LEU A 507 24.08 -19.29 -2.41
N SER A 508 25.11 -19.91 -3.02
CA SER A 508 25.71 -19.44 -4.28
C SER A 508 24.77 -19.53 -5.49
N GLY A 509 23.84 -20.49 -5.49
CA GLY A 509 22.79 -20.61 -6.49
C GLY A 509 21.65 -19.61 -6.28
N LEU A 510 21.37 -19.25 -5.03
CA LEU A 510 20.41 -18.19 -4.71
C LEU A 510 20.95 -16.81 -5.11
N SER A 511 22.22 -16.52 -4.80
CA SER A 511 22.84 -15.21 -5.05
C SER A 511 23.21 -14.93 -6.50
N SER A 512 23.28 -15.96 -7.35
CA SER A 512 23.55 -15.81 -8.79
C SER A 512 22.29 -15.49 -9.62
N GLY A 513 21.11 -15.45 -9.01
CA GLY A 513 19.88 -15.08 -9.70
C GLY A 513 19.89 -13.63 -10.17
N VAL A 514 19.30 -13.39 -11.34
CA VAL A 514 19.02 -12.03 -11.83
C VAL A 514 17.77 -11.50 -11.12
N SER A 515 17.84 -10.27 -10.62
CA SER A 515 16.72 -9.64 -9.91
C SER A 515 15.86 -8.77 -10.82
N ARG A 516 14.67 -8.41 -10.32
CA ARG A 516 13.62 -7.65 -11.01
C ARG A 516 13.10 -8.31 -12.31
N GLU A 517 13.23 -9.63 -12.43
CA GLU A 517 12.67 -10.36 -13.56
C GLU A 517 11.18 -10.66 -13.39
N PHE A 518 10.48 -10.61 -14.52
CA PHE A 518 9.08 -11.04 -14.65
C PHE A 518 9.07 -12.48 -15.18
N ASN A 519 8.23 -13.35 -14.61
CA ASN A 519 8.25 -14.76 -15.00
C ASN A 519 7.55 -15.05 -16.35
N GLY A 520 6.93 -14.04 -16.97
CA GLY A 520 6.21 -14.15 -18.23
C GLY A 520 4.86 -14.87 -18.16
N LYS A 521 4.43 -15.32 -16.98
CA LYS A 521 3.16 -16.03 -16.78
C LYS A 521 2.01 -15.04 -16.52
N ASN A 522 0.85 -15.30 -17.14
CA ASN A 522 -0.33 -14.44 -17.00
C ASN A 522 -1.07 -14.65 -15.68
N PHE A 523 -1.11 -15.90 -15.18
CA PHE A 523 -2.00 -16.27 -14.10
C PHE A 523 -1.40 -15.93 -12.73
N LEU A 524 -1.84 -14.82 -12.13
CA LEU A 524 -1.66 -14.47 -10.73
C LEU A 524 -2.95 -13.79 -10.23
N ALA A 525 -3.68 -14.46 -9.33
CA ALA A 525 -4.99 -14.02 -8.88
C ALA A 525 -5.06 -13.92 -7.35
N HIS A 526 -5.85 -12.93 -6.89
CA HIS A 526 -6.11 -12.61 -5.49
C HIS A 526 -7.63 -12.43 -5.33
N ALA A 527 -8.35 -13.55 -5.30
CA ALA A 527 -9.80 -13.57 -5.37
C ALA A 527 -10.44 -13.61 -3.99
N SER A 528 -11.69 -13.13 -3.90
CA SER A 528 -12.44 -13.15 -2.65
C SER A 528 -13.94 -13.37 -2.89
N LEU A 529 -14.62 -13.90 -1.88
CA LEU A 529 -16.07 -13.85 -1.76
C LEU A 529 -16.37 -13.52 -0.30
N ASP A 530 -16.91 -12.32 -0.07
CA ASP A 530 -17.01 -11.73 1.27
C ASP A 530 -15.67 -11.76 2.02
N ASN A 531 -15.55 -12.59 3.07
CA ASN A 531 -14.35 -12.72 3.90
C ASN A 531 -13.48 -13.92 3.54
N HIS A 532 -13.90 -14.75 2.58
CA HIS A 532 -13.11 -15.90 2.11
C HIS A 532 -12.25 -15.51 0.93
N GLY A 533 -11.15 -16.23 0.73
CA GLY A 533 -10.13 -15.83 -0.21
C GLY A 533 -9.49 -16.96 -0.99
N VAL A 534 -8.91 -16.61 -2.14
CA VAL A 534 -8.09 -17.52 -2.95
C VAL A 534 -6.88 -16.77 -3.51
N PHE A 535 -5.69 -17.24 -3.20
CA PHE A 535 -4.47 -16.89 -3.94
C PHE A 535 -4.17 -17.98 -4.95
N ALA A 536 -3.86 -17.64 -6.20
CA ALA A 536 -3.46 -18.64 -7.19
C ALA A 536 -2.44 -18.08 -8.19
N MET A 537 -1.48 -18.92 -8.59
CA MET A 537 -0.49 -18.55 -9.60
C MET A 537 -0.04 -19.72 -10.47
N ASP A 538 0.21 -19.45 -11.75
CA ASP A 538 1.05 -20.28 -12.61
C ASP A 538 2.50 -19.80 -12.43
N TYR A 539 3.25 -20.48 -11.57
CA TYR A 539 4.60 -20.08 -11.24
C TYR A 539 5.60 -20.72 -12.19
N LYS A 540 6.52 -19.89 -12.67
CA LYS A 540 7.76 -20.30 -13.33
C LYS A 540 8.90 -19.60 -12.60
N ASP A 541 9.93 -20.36 -12.21
CA ASP A 541 11.18 -19.76 -11.78
C ASP A 541 11.94 -19.25 -13.02
N ILE A 542 11.93 -17.93 -13.22
CA ILE A 542 12.59 -17.28 -14.35
C ILE A 542 14.11 -17.42 -14.33
N ASN A 543 14.69 -17.62 -13.15
CA ASN A 543 16.12 -17.87 -12.98
C ASN A 543 16.46 -19.37 -13.06
N SER A 544 15.46 -20.25 -13.21
CA SER A 544 15.71 -21.68 -13.39
C SER A 544 16.20 -21.93 -14.83
N PRO A 545 17.39 -22.54 -15.03
CA PRO A 545 17.88 -22.87 -16.37
C PRO A 545 16.95 -23.84 -17.13
N THR A 546 16.21 -24.65 -16.39
CA THR A 546 15.30 -25.70 -16.89
C THR A 546 13.85 -25.25 -16.90
N GLY A 547 13.57 -24.04 -16.43
CA GLY A 547 12.24 -23.44 -16.45
C GLY A 547 11.26 -24.09 -15.49
N MET A 548 11.72 -24.52 -14.30
CA MET A 548 10.90 -25.09 -13.23
C MET A 548 9.56 -24.35 -13.08
N SER A 549 8.45 -25.09 -13.08
CA SER A 549 7.11 -24.53 -13.00
C SER A 549 6.14 -25.35 -12.17
N VAL A 550 5.11 -24.71 -11.63
CA VAL A 550 4.05 -25.35 -10.84
C VAL A 550 2.80 -24.45 -10.78
N LEU A 551 1.62 -25.06 -10.85
CA LEU A 551 0.36 -24.38 -10.58
C LEU A 551 0.10 -24.42 -9.07
N LYS A 552 0.01 -23.26 -8.42
CA LYS A 552 -0.10 -23.14 -6.96
C LYS A 552 -1.37 -22.41 -6.58
N THR A 553 -2.07 -22.89 -5.56
CA THR A 553 -3.26 -22.24 -5.01
C THR A 553 -3.29 -22.33 -3.50
N VAL A 554 -3.72 -21.27 -2.83
CA VAL A 554 -4.04 -21.26 -1.41
C VAL A 554 -5.48 -20.78 -1.25
N PHE A 555 -6.32 -21.62 -0.65
CA PHE A 555 -7.69 -21.29 -0.30
C PHE A 555 -7.74 -20.88 1.17
N PHE A 556 -8.41 -19.77 1.48
CA PHE A 556 -8.51 -19.21 2.82
C PHE A 556 -9.94 -19.24 3.32
N PHE A 557 -10.16 -19.92 4.45
CA PHE A 557 -11.46 -20.11 5.06
C PHE A 557 -11.36 -19.91 6.58
N LYS A 558 -11.85 -18.79 7.08
CA LYS A 558 -11.78 -18.43 8.51
C LYS A 558 -10.32 -18.52 9.04
N ASP A 559 -10.07 -19.30 10.08
CA ASP A 559 -8.77 -19.60 10.70
C ASP A 559 -7.99 -20.72 10.00
N LYS A 560 -8.48 -21.21 8.86
CA LYS A 560 -7.92 -22.34 8.11
C LYS A 560 -7.47 -21.92 6.72
N ALA A 561 -6.49 -22.62 6.19
CA ALA A 561 -6.12 -22.52 4.78
C ALA A 561 -5.81 -23.90 4.19
N LEU A 562 -5.97 -24.03 2.87
CA LEU A 562 -5.60 -25.22 2.11
C LEU A 562 -4.69 -24.83 0.95
N SER A 563 -3.47 -25.36 0.93
CA SER A 563 -2.50 -25.13 -0.14
C SER A 563 -2.46 -26.34 -1.07
N LEU A 564 -2.60 -26.09 -2.38
CA LEU A 564 -2.50 -27.09 -3.46
C LEU A 564 -1.40 -26.73 -4.44
N GLY A 565 -0.70 -27.75 -4.92
CA GLY A 565 0.18 -27.67 -6.08
C GLY A 565 -0.07 -28.81 -7.06
N SER A 566 -0.07 -28.51 -8.35
CA SER A 566 -0.16 -29.52 -9.41
C SER A 566 0.74 -29.16 -10.59
N ASP A 567 0.93 -30.12 -11.49
CA ASP A 567 1.75 -29.95 -12.69
C ASP A 567 3.17 -29.47 -12.39
N LEU A 568 3.74 -29.87 -11.25
CA LEU A 568 5.10 -29.50 -10.88
C LEU A 568 6.08 -30.20 -11.82
N LYS A 569 6.86 -29.38 -12.54
CA LYS A 569 7.80 -29.80 -13.58
C LYS A 569 9.15 -29.12 -13.39
N ASP A 570 10.22 -29.87 -13.58
CA ASP A 570 11.58 -29.36 -13.72
C ASP A 570 12.43 -30.27 -14.61
N ALA A 571 11.96 -30.50 -15.84
CA ALA A 571 12.62 -31.43 -16.76
C ALA A 571 14.09 -31.04 -17.00
N GLY A 572 15.01 -31.96 -16.72
CA GLY A 572 16.45 -31.72 -16.82
C GLY A 572 17.08 -30.99 -15.62
N GLY A 573 16.29 -30.66 -14.59
CA GLY A 573 16.78 -30.08 -13.35
C GLY A 573 17.69 -31.05 -12.58
N THR A 574 18.75 -30.53 -11.95
CA THR A 574 19.72 -31.35 -11.21
C THR A 574 19.60 -31.21 -9.70
N ASN A 575 18.80 -30.26 -9.21
CA ASN A 575 18.54 -30.05 -7.80
C ASN A 575 17.18 -30.66 -7.43
N PRO A 576 16.99 -31.17 -6.21
CA PRO A 576 15.67 -31.57 -5.75
C PRO A 576 14.75 -30.35 -5.66
N ILE A 577 13.47 -30.55 -5.94
CA ILE A 577 12.44 -29.53 -5.76
C ILE A 577 11.74 -29.75 -4.43
N HIS A 578 11.72 -28.71 -3.59
CA HIS A 578 11.03 -28.76 -2.31
C HIS A 578 9.81 -27.83 -2.32
N THR A 579 8.73 -28.25 -1.68
CA THR A 579 7.67 -27.36 -1.19
C THR A 579 7.83 -27.16 0.31
N THR A 580 8.16 -25.96 0.76
CA THR A 580 8.28 -25.68 2.20
C THR A 580 6.91 -25.51 2.82
N VAL A 581 6.62 -26.30 3.84
CA VAL A 581 5.38 -26.22 4.62
C VAL A 581 5.51 -25.15 5.70
N PHE A 582 6.59 -25.21 6.50
CA PHE A 582 6.96 -24.14 7.44
C PHE A 582 8.47 -24.17 7.73
N GLN A 583 8.98 -23.03 8.19
CA GLN A 583 10.30 -22.87 8.82
C GLN A 583 10.08 -21.89 9.97
N THR A 584 10.35 -22.33 11.21
CA THR A 584 10.12 -21.51 12.39
C THR A 584 11.31 -21.56 13.32
N GLY A 585 11.81 -20.39 13.71
CA GLY A 585 12.86 -20.24 14.72
C GLY A 585 12.41 -20.79 16.07
N LEU A 586 13.32 -21.49 16.74
CA LEU A 586 13.12 -22.04 18.07
C LEU A 586 13.66 -21.06 19.11
N PRO A 587 12.81 -20.52 20.02
CA PRO A 587 13.29 -19.69 21.12
C PRO A 587 14.33 -20.40 21.99
N THR A 588 14.15 -21.71 22.17
CA THR A 588 15.09 -22.62 22.83
C THR A 588 14.98 -24.00 22.20
N ALA A 589 16.03 -24.82 22.32
CA ALA A 589 15.99 -26.23 21.93
C ALA A 589 14.86 -27.03 22.62
N SER A 590 14.38 -26.59 23.79
CA SER A 590 13.27 -27.22 24.52
C SER A 590 11.88 -26.84 24.01
N THR A 591 11.75 -25.80 23.18
CA THR A 591 10.46 -25.40 22.60
C THR A 591 9.95 -26.49 21.67
N ALA A 592 8.84 -27.16 22.03
CA ALA A 592 8.41 -28.37 21.34
C ALA A 592 7.75 -28.10 19.99
N THR A 593 7.90 -29.07 19.08
CA THR A 593 7.13 -29.21 17.83
C THR A 593 6.45 -30.57 17.91
N THR A 594 5.14 -30.66 17.74
CA THR A 594 4.49 -31.98 17.69
C THR A 594 4.57 -32.54 16.28
N ILE A 595 4.89 -33.83 16.14
CA ILE A 595 4.77 -34.58 14.88
C ILE A 595 3.88 -35.79 15.16
N ASN A 596 2.74 -35.92 14.46
CA ASN A 596 1.78 -37.02 14.61
C ASN A 596 1.43 -37.34 16.08
N GLY A 597 1.15 -36.30 16.88
CA GLY A 597 0.79 -36.42 18.29
C GLY A 597 1.97 -36.58 19.25
N VAL A 598 3.20 -36.77 18.75
CA VAL A 598 4.41 -36.93 19.58
C VAL A 598 5.17 -35.60 19.66
N PRO A 599 5.30 -34.99 20.86
CA PRO A 599 6.13 -33.81 21.05
C PRO A 599 7.60 -34.12 20.80
N GLN A 600 8.26 -33.28 20.01
CA GLN A 600 9.68 -33.34 19.70
C GLN A 600 10.38 -32.13 20.31
N SER A 601 11.49 -32.36 21.01
CA SER A 601 12.37 -31.33 21.57
C SER A 601 13.83 -31.64 21.24
N GLY A 602 14.74 -30.71 21.51
CA GLY A 602 16.13 -30.80 21.09
C GLY A 602 16.33 -30.44 19.62
N LEU A 603 17.56 -30.67 19.14
CA LEU A 603 18.06 -30.25 17.82
C LEU A 603 18.59 -31.41 16.96
N ASN A 604 18.25 -32.65 17.34
CA ASN A 604 18.65 -33.88 16.64
C ASN A 604 17.41 -34.64 16.17
N VAL A 605 16.46 -33.93 15.55
CA VAL A 605 15.22 -34.53 15.04
C VAL A 605 15.26 -34.51 13.52
N ASN A 606 15.08 -35.67 12.92
CA ASN A 606 15.00 -35.85 11.47
C ASN A 606 13.92 -36.89 11.15
N PHE A 607 12.69 -36.41 10.98
CA PHE A 607 11.55 -37.21 10.57
C PHE A 607 11.43 -37.22 9.05
N SER A 608 11.14 -38.38 8.47
CA SER A 608 10.83 -38.52 7.04
C SER A 608 9.76 -39.57 6.81
N GLN A 609 8.81 -39.28 5.93
CA GLN A 609 7.73 -40.18 5.58
C GLN A 609 7.34 -40.06 4.08
N SER A 610 7.38 -41.17 3.36
CA SER A 610 7.09 -41.22 1.91
C SER A 610 5.65 -41.60 1.56
N SER A 611 4.85 -42.03 2.53
CA SER A 611 3.44 -42.41 2.32
C SER A 611 2.60 -42.20 3.58
N GLY A 612 1.28 -42.14 3.45
CA GLY A 612 0.37 -41.89 4.58
C GLY A 612 0.21 -40.40 4.91
N SER A 613 -0.59 -40.11 5.94
CA SER A 613 -0.80 -38.74 6.42
C SER A 613 0.28 -38.31 7.40
N VAL A 614 0.62 -37.03 7.40
CA VAL A 614 1.48 -36.38 8.40
C VAL A 614 0.78 -35.14 8.91
N TRP A 615 0.81 -34.89 10.21
CA TRP A 615 0.50 -33.57 10.74
C TRP A 615 1.53 -33.14 11.76
N ALA A 616 1.73 -31.83 11.86
CA ALA A 616 2.66 -31.23 12.80
C ALA A 616 2.20 -29.87 13.29
N THR A 617 2.74 -29.41 14.42
CA THR A 617 2.63 -28.00 14.83
C THR A 617 3.98 -27.32 14.66
N ASP A 618 4.00 -26.06 14.22
CA ASP A 618 5.22 -25.27 14.30
C ASP A 618 5.54 -24.87 15.76
N ALA A 619 6.65 -24.14 15.97
CA ALA A 619 7.06 -23.67 17.29
C ALA A 619 6.19 -22.52 17.85
N VAL A 620 5.28 -21.98 17.04
CA VAL A 620 4.40 -20.84 17.38
C VAL A 620 3.00 -21.33 17.77
N GLY A 621 2.65 -22.56 17.38
CA GLY A 621 1.36 -23.22 17.67
C GLY A 621 0.42 -23.34 16.47
N ASN A 622 0.86 -23.00 15.25
CA ASN A 622 0.08 -23.25 14.04
C ASN A 622 0.17 -24.73 13.65
N GLY A 623 -0.95 -25.30 13.22
CA GLY A 623 -1.07 -26.69 12.79
C GLY A 623 -0.95 -26.85 11.28
N PHE A 624 -0.30 -27.92 10.84
CA PHE A 624 -0.11 -28.25 9.43
C PHE A 624 -0.48 -29.71 9.20
N VAL A 625 -1.31 -29.98 8.20
CA VAL A 625 -1.85 -31.33 7.91
C VAL A 625 -1.56 -31.67 6.45
N ILE A 626 -0.89 -32.78 6.21
CA ILE A 626 -0.58 -33.32 4.88
C ILE A 626 -1.34 -34.64 4.75
N PRO A 627 -2.47 -34.68 4.02
CA PRO A 627 -3.27 -35.89 3.87
C PRO A 627 -2.55 -37.00 3.12
N ALA A 628 -2.91 -38.24 3.40
CA ALA A 628 -2.41 -39.41 2.67
C ALA A 628 -2.68 -39.28 1.15
N GLY A 629 -1.73 -39.76 0.34
CA GLY A 629 -1.83 -39.79 -1.13
C GLY A 629 -1.80 -38.42 -1.82
N SER A 630 -1.56 -37.34 -1.08
CA SER A 630 -1.76 -35.97 -1.59
C SER A 630 -0.48 -35.24 -1.99
N TYR A 631 0.67 -35.91 -1.90
CA TYR A 631 1.97 -35.38 -2.28
C TYR A 631 2.79 -36.40 -3.09
N THR A 632 3.77 -35.91 -3.87
CA THR A 632 4.78 -36.74 -4.53
C THR A 632 6.11 -36.61 -3.80
N GLY A 633 6.76 -37.75 -3.50
CA GLY A 633 8.06 -37.82 -2.84
C GLY A 633 7.97 -38.06 -1.33
N SER A 634 8.62 -37.25 -0.50
CA SER A 634 8.63 -37.45 0.97
C SER A 634 8.35 -36.18 1.75
N VAL A 635 7.66 -36.31 2.89
CA VAL A 635 7.54 -35.24 3.89
C VAL A 635 8.71 -35.35 4.84
N VAL A 636 9.43 -34.25 5.04
CA VAL A 636 10.60 -34.17 5.91
C VAL A 636 10.37 -33.08 6.96
N ILE A 637 10.65 -33.39 8.24
CA ILE A 637 10.63 -32.42 9.34
C ILE A 637 11.94 -32.53 10.11
N LYS A 638 12.68 -31.43 10.17
CA LYS A 638 13.99 -31.35 10.85
C LYS A 638 13.94 -30.33 11.96
N ARG A 639 14.55 -30.64 13.10
CA ARG A 639 14.94 -29.67 14.13
C ARG A 639 16.45 -29.70 14.23
N SER A 640 17.09 -28.55 14.02
CA SER A 640 18.54 -28.47 14.01
C SER A 640 19.01 -27.02 14.18
N THR A 641 20.26 -26.87 14.64
CA THR A 641 21.00 -25.62 14.41
C THR A 641 21.32 -25.52 12.92
N GLN A 642 20.78 -24.52 12.26
CA GLN A 642 21.04 -24.22 10.86
C GLN A 642 22.19 -23.22 10.75
N GLN A 643 23.07 -23.44 9.76
CA GLN A 643 24.15 -22.53 9.40
C GLN A 643 23.75 -21.81 8.11
N SER A 644 23.91 -20.50 8.07
CA SER A 644 23.52 -19.67 6.92
C SER A 644 24.36 -18.39 6.89
N ARG A 645 23.99 -17.43 6.04
CA ARG A 645 24.57 -16.10 6.00
C ARG A 645 23.47 -15.04 6.11
N ASN A 646 23.85 -13.88 6.64
CA ASN A 646 22.94 -12.73 6.71
C ASN A 646 22.54 -12.25 5.30
N TYR A 647 21.45 -11.49 5.17
CA TYR A 647 20.90 -11.08 3.86
C TYR A 647 21.87 -10.30 2.95
N SER A 648 22.91 -9.68 3.52
CA SER A 648 23.97 -8.95 2.81
C SER A 648 25.19 -9.81 2.49
N ASN A 649 25.17 -11.09 2.85
CA ASN A 649 26.25 -12.07 2.66
C ASN A 649 27.59 -11.66 3.29
N THR A 650 27.58 -10.81 4.31
CA THR A 650 28.80 -10.29 4.96
C THR A 650 29.25 -11.10 6.16
N ALA A 651 28.39 -11.93 6.73
CA ALA A 651 28.69 -12.74 7.92
C ALA A 651 28.05 -14.12 7.84
N ASP A 652 28.78 -15.13 8.35
CA ASP A 652 28.20 -16.42 8.71
C ASP A 652 27.33 -16.26 9.95
N THR A 653 26.23 -17.01 9.97
CA THR A 653 25.20 -16.91 11.01
C THR A 653 24.69 -18.31 11.35
N GLN A 654 24.16 -18.46 12.57
CA GLN A 654 23.53 -19.69 12.99
C GLN A 654 22.31 -19.44 13.85
N GLY A 655 21.35 -20.35 13.79
CA GLY A 655 20.14 -20.28 14.60
C GLY A 655 19.45 -21.63 14.65
N ASP A 656 18.63 -21.84 15.67
CA ASP A 656 17.90 -23.09 15.86
C ASP A 656 16.52 -22.98 15.21
N TYR A 657 16.18 -23.93 14.35
CA TYR A 657 14.91 -23.93 13.62
C TYR A 657 14.27 -25.32 13.62
N THR A 658 12.95 -25.32 13.51
CA THR A 658 12.21 -26.44 12.94
C THR A 658 11.81 -26.11 11.50
N THR A 659 12.14 -26.98 10.57
CA THR A 659 11.85 -26.82 9.14
C THR A 659 11.12 -28.05 8.62
N ALA A 660 10.00 -27.85 7.94
CA ALA A 660 9.18 -28.90 7.33
C ALA A 660 8.98 -28.62 5.84
N TYR A 661 9.22 -29.63 5.01
CA TYR A 661 9.04 -29.55 3.55
C TYR A 661 8.62 -30.88 2.95
N ILE A 662 8.07 -30.80 1.74
CA ILE A 662 7.80 -31.93 0.87
C ILE A 662 8.91 -31.96 -0.18
N ASP A 663 9.74 -33.00 -0.16
CA ASP A 663 10.77 -33.26 -1.15
C ASP A 663 10.16 -34.02 -2.33
N HIS A 664 10.07 -33.37 -3.50
CA HIS A 664 9.52 -33.93 -4.73
C HIS A 664 10.56 -34.70 -5.57
N GLY A 665 11.79 -34.82 -5.08
CA GLY A 665 12.90 -35.40 -5.80
C GLY A 665 13.47 -34.46 -6.88
N THR A 666 14.40 -35.00 -7.65
CA THR A 666 15.07 -34.31 -8.77
C THR A 666 14.28 -34.49 -10.06
N ALA A 667 14.19 -33.44 -10.87
CA ALA A 667 13.51 -33.40 -12.16
C ALA A 667 12.08 -33.99 -12.17
N PRO A 668 11.16 -33.55 -11.28
CA PRO A 668 9.78 -33.99 -11.33
C PRO A 668 9.14 -33.67 -12.69
N SER A 669 8.26 -34.54 -13.17
CA SER A 669 7.53 -34.39 -14.45
C SER A 669 6.04 -34.09 -14.27
N SER A 670 5.48 -34.40 -13.11
CA SER A 670 4.08 -34.15 -12.74
C SER A 670 3.93 -34.24 -11.21
N GLY A 671 4.74 -33.48 -10.48
CA GLY A 671 4.67 -33.44 -9.02
C GLY A 671 3.38 -32.77 -8.52
N ARG A 672 2.97 -33.11 -7.29
CA ARG A 672 1.83 -32.47 -6.62
C ARG A 672 2.04 -32.39 -5.12
N TYR A 673 1.31 -31.50 -4.46
CA TYR A 673 1.18 -31.46 -3.01
C TYR A 673 -0.19 -30.93 -2.59
N ARG A 674 -0.58 -31.26 -1.36
CA ARG A 674 -1.71 -30.66 -0.65
C ARG A 674 -1.39 -30.62 0.83
N TYR A 675 -1.60 -29.48 1.46
CA TYR A 675 -1.55 -29.38 2.92
C TYR A 675 -2.52 -28.34 3.46
N GLY A 676 -3.18 -28.67 4.57
CA GLY A 676 -4.01 -27.77 5.35
C GLY A 676 -3.19 -27.04 6.41
N ILE A 677 -3.64 -25.85 6.77
CA ILE A 677 -3.08 -25.00 7.83
C ILE A 677 -4.21 -24.63 8.78
N LEU A 678 -3.98 -24.77 10.08
CA LEU A 678 -4.86 -24.30 11.15
C LEU A 678 -4.10 -23.28 12.01
N LEU A 679 -4.58 -22.03 12.03
CA LEU A 679 -3.92 -20.97 12.80
C LEU A 679 -4.13 -21.19 14.30
N GLN A 680 -3.02 -21.22 15.05
CA GLN A 680 -3.05 -21.38 16.52
C GLN A 680 -3.86 -22.59 17.02
N GLY A 681 -3.86 -23.71 16.27
CA GLY A 681 -4.58 -24.92 16.65
C GLY A 681 -3.96 -25.68 17.82
N GLY A 682 -2.65 -25.55 18.05
CA GLY A 682 -1.93 -26.39 19.00
C GLY A 682 -2.08 -27.89 18.70
N THR A 683 -1.66 -28.76 19.61
CA THR A 683 -1.62 -30.21 19.38
C THR A 683 -3.01 -30.82 19.13
N SER A 684 -3.95 -30.64 20.07
CA SER A 684 -5.24 -31.32 20.02
C SER A 684 -6.16 -30.86 18.89
N ALA A 685 -6.24 -29.54 18.64
CA ALA A 685 -7.10 -29.05 17.55
C ALA A 685 -6.47 -29.34 16.17
N THR A 686 -5.14 -29.38 16.07
CA THR A 686 -4.48 -29.81 14.81
C THR A 686 -4.73 -31.28 14.52
N GLN A 687 -4.69 -32.16 15.53
CA GLN A 687 -5.07 -33.56 15.34
C GLN A 687 -6.52 -33.68 14.89
N ASN A 688 -7.44 -32.99 15.57
CA ASN A 688 -8.85 -33.00 15.17
C ASN A 688 -9.04 -32.48 13.73
N PHE A 689 -8.34 -31.41 13.36
CA PHE A 689 -8.35 -30.89 12.00
C PHE A 689 -7.74 -31.86 10.98
N ALA A 690 -6.73 -32.65 11.37
CA ALA A 690 -6.17 -33.69 10.52
C ALA A 690 -7.18 -34.80 10.23
N ASP A 691 -7.90 -35.24 11.27
CA ASP A 691 -8.90 -36.30 11.18
C ASP A 691 -10.16 -35.86 10.40
N HIS A 692 -10.45 -34.55 10.39
CA HIS A 692 -11.68 -33.96 9.82
C HIS A 692 -11.39 -32.93 8.72
N LEU A 693 -10.25 -33.00 8.03
CA LEU A 693 -9.88 -32.00 7.02
C LEU A 693 -10.97 -31.86 5.92
N THR A 694 -11.58 -32.99 5.54
CA THR A 694 -12.64 -33.08 4.54
C THR A 694 -13.94 -32.40 4.96
N ASP A 695 -14.15 -32.18 6.27
CA ASP A 695 -15.34 -31.49 6.80
C ASP A 695 -15.25 -29.97 6.59
N TYR A 696 -14.07 -29.48 6.24
CA TYR A 696 -13.81 -28.08 5.91
C TYR A 696 -13.54 -27.88 4.42
N PHE A 697 -12.73 -28.77 3.83
CA PHE A 697 -12.30 -28.66 2.44
C PHE A 697 -12.52 -29.96 1.65
N GLU A 698 -13.48 -29.93 0.74
CA GLU A 698 -13.65 -30.99 -0.25
C GLU A 698 -12.88 -30.61 -1.53
N VAL A 699 -11.82 -31.35 -1.85
CA VAL A 699 -11.05 -31.14 -3.09
C VAL A 699 -11.71 -31.92 -4.22
N ILE A 700 -12.35 -31.19 -5.13
CA ILE A 700 -13.10 -31.73 -6.26
C ILE A 700 -12.17 -31.97 -7.47
N GLN A 701 -11.24 -31.06 -7.70
CA GLN A 701 -10.28 -31.15 -8.81
C GLN A 701 -8.92 -30.55 -8.41
N GLN A 702 -7.83 -31.22 -8.81
CA GLN A 702 -6.46 -30.74 -8.65
C GLN A 702 -5.60 -31.27 -9.79
N ASN A 703 -5.52 -30.52 -10.90
CA ASN A 703 -4.74 -30.89 -12.08
C ASN A 703 -4.31 -29.65 -12.87
N GLU A 704 -3.69 -29.87 -14.03
CA GLU A 704 -3.15 -28.82 -14.92
C GLU A 704 -4.20 -27.84 -15.44
N LYS A 705 -5.48 -28.20 -15.38
CA LYS A 705 -6.58 -27.39 -15.92
C LYS A 705 -7.22 -26.50 -14.87
N ALA A 706 -7.44 -27.04 -13.67
CA ALA A 706 -8.09 -26.31 -12.60
C ALA A 706 -7.79 -26.89 -11.21
N HIS A 707 -7.87 -26.02 -10.21
CA HIS A 707 -8.04 -26.41 -8.82
C HIS A 707 -9.45 -26.03 -8.36
N VAL A 708 -10.25 -27.01 -7.96
CA VAL A 708 -11.64 -26.81 -7.50
C VAL A 708 -11.79 -27.36 -6.09
N VAL A 709 -12.20 -26.49 -5.16
CA VAL A 709 -12.38 -26.82 -3.74
C VAL A 709 -13.70 -26.26 -3.25
N LYS A 710 -14.44 -27.05 -2.48
CA LYS A 710 -15.61 -26.60 -1.74
C LYS A 710 -15.25 -26.35 -0.28
N PHE A 711 -15.58 -25.16 0.23
CA PHE A 711 -15.70 -24.90 1.66
C PHE A 711 -17.01 -25.51 2.14
N VAL A 712 -16.91 -26.61 2.87
CA VAL A 712 -18.05 -27.48 3.17
C VAL A 712 -19.03 -26.79 4.10
N GLU A 713 -18.56 -26.18 5.19
CA GLU A 713 -19.40 -25.50 6.18
C GLU A 713 -20.31 -24.42 5.57
N ASP A 714 -19.75 -23.58 4.68
CA ASP A 714 -20.45 -22.44 4.09
C ASP A 714 -21.02 -22.76 2.70
N ASN A 715 -20.92 -24.02 2.25
CA ASN A 715 -21.30 -24.49 0.91
C ASN A 715 -20.81 -23.56 -0.21
N THR A 716 -19.55 -23.13 -0.13
CA THR A 716 -18.92 -22.22 -1.09
C THR A 716 -17.99 -22.99 -2.02
N TYR A 717 -18.23 -22.94 -3.32
CA TYR A 717 -17.38 -23.57 -4.33
C TYR A 717 -16.37 -22.56 -4.86
N ASN A 718 -15.12 -22.99 -5.01
CA ASN A 718 -14.01 -22.16 -5.45
C ASN A 718 -13.36 -22.82 -6.66
N TYR A 719 -13.41 -22.15 -7.80
CA TYR A 719 -12.88 -22.60 -9.08
C TYR A 719 -11.68 -21.74 -9.47
N VAL A 720 -10.49 -22.30 -9.44
CA VAL A 720 -9.29 -21.69 -10.03
C VAL A 720 -9.08 -22.33 -11.39
N ILE A 721 -9.38 -21.59 -12.46
CA ILE A 721 -9.46 -22.09 -13.82
C ILE A 721 -8.21 -21.63 -14.57
N PHE A 722 -7.19 -22.49 -14.67
CA PHE A 722 -5.96 -22.18 -15.42
C PHE A 722 -6.18 -22.33 -16.93
N ASP A 723 -6.95 -23.34 -17.32
CA ASP A 723 -7.33 -23.64 -18.71
C ASP A 723 -8.82 -23.30 -18.94
N ALA A 724 -9.09 -22.29 -19.76
CA ALA A 724 -10.44 -21.82 -20.10
C ALA A 724 -11.28 -22.84 -20.90
N THR A 725 -10.69 -23.92 -21.39
CA THR A 725 -11.43 -25.03 -22.02
C THR A 725 -12.11 -25.96 -21.00
N SER A 726 -11.87 -25.74 -19.71
CA SER A 726 -12.45 -26.53 -18.61
C SER A 726 -13.97 -26.40 -18.55
N VAL A 727 -14.63 -27.54 -18.33
CA VAL A 727 -16.07 -27.62 -18.09
C VAL A 727 -16.31 -28.28 -16.74
N PHE A 728 -17.24 -27.73 -15.97
CA PHE A 728 -17.53 -28.15 -14.61
C PHE A 728 -18.99 -28.61 -14.48
N GLN A 729 -19.22 -29.53 -13.54
CA GLN A 729 -20.54 -30.10 -13.23
C GLN A 729 -20.80 -30.19 -11.71
N SER A 730 -19.92 -29.59 -10.90
CA SER A 730 -19.89 -29.76 -9.45
C SER A 730 -20.88 -28.88 -8.68
N ASP A 731 -21.26 -27.73 -9.26
CA ASP A 731 -22.23 -26.75 -8.73
C ASP A 731 -22.76 -25.89 -9.92
N ALA A 732 -23.03 -24.59 -9.72
CA ALA A 732 -23.63 -23.71 -10.70
C ALA A 732 -22.68 -23.34 -11.85
N VAL A 733 -21.36 -23.37 -11.66
CA VAL A 733 -20.40 -23.00 -12.70
C VAL A 733 -20.32 -24.11 -13.76
N ILE A 734 -20.52 -23.75 -15.03
CA ILE A 734 -20.32 -24.64 -16.17
C ILE A 734 -18.97 -24.39 -16.83
N SER A 735 -18.64 -23.13 -17.14
CA SER A 735 -17.38 -22.77 -17.81
C SER A 735 -17.12 -21.26 -17.72
N ALA A 736 -15.88 -20.83 -17.98
CA ALA A 736 -15.52 -19.44 -18.20
C ALA A 736 -14.74 -19.33 -19.52
N ASP A 737 -14.94 -18.25 -20.29
CA ASP A 737 -14.27 -18.06 -21.58
C ASP A 737 -12.79 -17.67 -21.49
N LYS A 738 -12.31 -17.35 -20.28
CA LYS A 738 -10.92 -16.97 -19.99
C LYS A 738 -10.45 -17.58 -18.66
N PRO A 739 -9.13 -17.78 -18.48
CA PRO A 739 -8.58 -18.17 -17.18
C PRO A 739 -9.02 -17.18 -16.10
N SER A 740 -9.56 -17.70 -15.01
CA SER A 740 -10.20 -16.89 -13.97
C SER A 740 -10.28 -17.64 -12.65
N VAL A 741 -10.53 -16.89 -11.58
CA VAL A 741 -10.97 -17.47 -10.30
C VAL A 741 -12.44 -17.11 -10.10
N VAL A 742 -13.28 -18.11 -9.88
CA VAL A 742 -14.71 -17.95 -9.65
C VAL A 742 -15.07 -18.56 -8.31
N MET A 743 -15.80 -17.83 -7.46
CA MET A 743 -16.34 -18.38 -6.22
C MET A 743 -17.86 -18.28 -6.24
N THR A 744 -18.56 -19.33 -5.84
CA THR A 744 -20.02 -19.37 -5.76
C THR A 744 -20.50 -19.82 -4.39
N GLN A 745 -21.59 -19.21 -3.91
CA GLN A 745 -22.26 -19.63 -2.69
C GLN A 745 -23.78 -19.55 -2.88
N ALA A 746 -24.45 -20.69 -2.83
CA ALA A 746 -25.90 -20.76 -2.82
C ALA A 746 -26.44 -20.38 -1.43
N LEU A 747 -27.44 -19.49 -1.39
CA LEU A 747 -28.10 -19.01 -0.19
C LEU A 747 -29.60 -19.27 -0.27
N ASN A 748 -30.29 -19.17 0.89
CA ASN A 748 -31.75 -19.26 0.99
C ASN A 748 -32.33 -20.48 0.26
N ALA A 749 -31.79 -21.66 0.55
CA ALA A 749 -32.15 -22.93 -0.10
C ALA A 749 -32.06 -22.90 -1.64
N GLY A 750 -31.11 -22.14 -2.20
CA GLY A 750 -30.86 -22.06 -3.64
C GLY A 750 -31.64 -20.96 -4.38
N SER A 751 -32.45 -20.16 -3.67
CA SER A 751 -33.15 -19.00 -4.25
C SER A 751 -32.27 -17.75 -4.43
N LYS A 752 -30.98 -17.84 -4.08
CA LYS A 752 -29.98 -16.80 -4.31
C LYS A 752 -28.61 -17.43 -4.53
N LEU A 753 -27.83 -16.88 -5.45
CA LEU A 753 -26.46 -17.31 -5.74
C LEU A 753 -25.52 -16.10 -5.63
N LYS A 754 -24.66 -16.08 -4.61
CA LYS A 754 -23.52 -15.16 -4.61
C LYS A 754 -22.48 -15.70 -5.59
N VAL A 755 -21.90 -14.81 -6.38
CA VAL A 755 -20.82 -15.13 -7.31
C VAL A 755 -19.77 -14.03 -7.27
N SER A 756 -18.50 -14.40 -7.25
CA SER A 756 -17.40 -13.50 -7.55
C SER A 756 -16.55 -14.03 -8.68
N LEU A 757 -15.95 -13.10 -9.43
CA LEU A 757 -15.04 -13.39 -10.53
C LEU A 757 -13.81 -12.47 -10.46
N THR A 758 -12.64 -13.09 -10.54
CA THR A 758 -11.35 -12.41 -10.64
C THR A 758 -10.64 -12.86 -11.91
N ASN A 759 -10.30 -11.91 -12.78
CA ASN A 759 -9.44 -12.13 -13.94
C ASN A 759 -7.98 -11.88 -13.53
N PRO A 760 -7.06 -12.83 -13.71
CA PRO A 760 -5.63 -12.62 -13.43
C PRO A 760 -4.98 -11.52 -14.29
N ASN A 761 -5.56 -11.20 -15.45
CA ASN A 761 -5.03 -10.15 -16.32
C ASN A 761 -5.35 -8.76 -15.74
N LEU A 762 -4.31 -7.94 -15.56
CA LEU A 762 -4.45 -6.56 -15.06
C LEU A 762 -5.05 -5.59 -16.10
N GLY A 763 -5.17 -6.02 -17.36
CA GLY A 763 -5.57 -5.19 -18.49
C GLY A 763 -4.40 -4.42 -19.13
N LEU A 764 -3.16 -4.66 -18.68
CA LEU A 764 -1.98 -3.94 -19.18
C LEU A 764 -1.38 -4.58 -20.42
N LEU A 765 -1.39 -5.92 -20.50
CA LEU A 765 -0.75 -6.68 -21.57
C LEU A 765 -1.74 -7.70 -22.14
N ASN A 766 -1.63 -7.95 -23.44
CA ASN A 766 -2.32 -9.08 -24.06
C ASN A 766 -1.79 -10.41 -23.51
N ASP A 767 -2.53 -11.51 -23.69
CA ASP A 767 -2.18 -12.80 -23.07
C ASP A 767 -0.79 -13.30 -23.44
N ASN A 768 -0.39 -13.14 -24.71
CA ASN A 768 0.91 -13.55 -25.26
C ASN A 768 1.98 -12.45 -25.22
N GLU A 769 1.73 -11.34 -24.54
CA GLU A 769 2.65 -10.20 -24.44
C GLU A 769 3.35 -10.18 -23.08
N ALA A 770 4.68 -10.08 -23.08
CA ALA A 770 5.51 -9.92 -21.89
C ALA A 770 6.70 -9.02 -22.21
N PHE A 771 7.21 -8.30 -21.21
CA PHE A 771 8.38 -7.44 -21.33
C PHE A 771 9.35 -7.69 -20.18
N THR A 772 10.63 -7.43 -20.44
CA THR A 772 11.65 -7.34 -19.39
C THR A 772 11.55 -6.01 -18.63
N TYR A 773 12.20 -5.95 -17.47
CA TYR A 773 12.33 -4.70 -16.70
C TYR A 773 12.89 -3.54 -17.53
N SER A 774 13.94 -3.79 -18.32
CA SER A 774 14.58 -2.76 -19.15
C SER A 774 13.68 -2.31 -20.30
N GLN A 775 12.90 -3.21 -20.90
CA GLN A 775 11.95 -2.88 -21.96
C GLN A 775 10.80 -2.00 -21.47
N ILE A 776 10.32 -2.20 -20.24
CA ILE A 776 9.32 -1.34 -19.59
C ILE A 776 9.97 0.01 -19.23
N THR A 777 11.11 -0.02 -18.55
CA THR A 777 11.79 1.18 -18.05
C THR A 777 12.35 2.04 -19.17
N GLY A 778 12.67 1.49 -20.34
CA GLY A 778 13.21 2.24 -21.47
C GLY A 778 12.18 2.81 -22.43
N THR A 779 10.87 2.64 -22.20
CA THR A 779 9.84 3.05 -23.18
C THR A 779 8.61 3.64 -22.49
N ALA A 780 8.38 4.94 -22.68
CA ALA A 780 7.30 5.69 -22.02
C ALA A 780 5.90 5.09 -22.25
N SER A 781 5.57 4.70 -23.48
CA SER A 781 4.26 4.10 -23.82
C SER A 781 4.00 2.75 -23.13
N ARG A 782 5.06 2.04 -22.72
CA ARG A 782 4.96 0.82 -21.90
C ARG A 782 4.87 1.17 -20.43
N LEU A 783 5.73 2.08 -19.95
CA LEU A 783 5.78 2.52 -18.56
C LEU A 783 4.41 3.06 -18.07
N TYR A 784 3.80 3.94 -18.86
CA TYR A 784 2.54 4.63 -18.52
C TYR A 784 1.31 3.97 -19.13
N ARG A 785 1.38 2.69 -19.46
CA ARG A 785 0.28 2.00 -20.15
C ARG A 785 -1.00 2.01 -19.32
N VAL A 786 -2.11 2.45 -19.92
CA VAL A 786 -3.42 2.49 -19.27
C VAL A 786 -4.05 1.10 -19.30
N PRO A 787 -4.47 0.54 -18.16
CA PRO A 787 -5.14 -0.76 -18.13
C PRO A 787 -6.47 -0.71 -18.88
N GLN A 788 -6.75 -1.77 -19.65
CA GLN A 788 -7.97 -1.93 -20.43
C GLN A 788 -8.97 -2.85 -19.73
N ILE A 789 -10.26 -2.63 -19.99
CA ILE A 789 -11.30 -3.56 -19.55
C ILE A 789 -11.18 -4.86 -20.36
N VAL A 790 -11.14 -5.98 -19.66
CA VAL A 790 -11.15 -7.34 -20.23
C VAL A 790 -12.43 -8.05 -19.81
N PRO A 791 -13.45 -8.15 -20.67
CA PRO A 791 -14.68 -8.86 -20.33
C PRO A 791 -14.41 -10.36 -20.12
N VAL A 792 -14.97 -10.96 -19.08
CA VAL A 792 -14.97 -12.42 -18.85
C VAL A 792 -16.40 -12.92 -18.82
N LYS A 793 -16.71 -13.93 -19.62
CA LYS A 793 -18.02 -14.57 -19.72
C LYS A 793 -18.05 -15.84 -18.90
N LEU A 794 -18.83 -15.83 -17.84
CA LEU A 794 -19.09 -16.97 -16.96
C LEU A 794 -20.41 -17.62 -17.34
N LYS A 795 -20.38 -18.89 -17.71
CA LYS A 795 -21.60 -19.67 -17.98
C LYS A 795 -22.01 -20.41 -16.72
N LEU A 796 -23.24 -20.16 -16.27
CA LEU A 796 -23.86 -20.76 -15.10
C LEU A 796 -25.04 -21.65 -15.48
N ALA A 797 -25.23 -22.75 -14.75
CA ALA A 797 -26.43 -23.57 -14.77
C ALA A 797 -27.58 -22.83 -14.08
N GLY A 798 -28.79 -22.88 -14.66
CA GLY A 798 -29.96 -22.18 -14.17
C GLY A 798 -30.21 -20.83 -14.85
N LYS A 799 -31.37 -20.25 -14.56
CA LYS A 799 -31.85 -18.97 -15.11
C LYS A 799 -31.75 -17.89 -14.04
N TRP A 800 -30.75 -17.02 -14.19
CA TRP A 800 -30.34 -16.06 -13.18
C TRP A 800 -30.42 -14.64 -13.71
N LYS A 801 -30.81 -13.71 -12.84
CA LYS A 801 -30.70 -12.26 -13.07
C LYS A 801 -29.95 -11.63 -11.90
N PRO A 802 -29.22 -10.51 -12.10
CA PRO A 802 -28.63 -9.77 -11.00
C PRO A 802 -29.71 -9.31 -10.03
N GLU A 803 -29.50 -9.53 -8.73
CA GLU A 803 -30.39 -9.01 -7.68
C GLU A 803 -30.45 -7.47 -7.74
N PHE A 804 -29.31 -6.85 -8.05
CA PHE A 804 -29.18 -5.42 -8.26
C PHE A 804 -28.43 -5.14 -9.57
N PRO A 805 -28.86 -4.12 -10.35
CA PRO A 805 -28.11 -3.69 -11.53
C PRO A 805 -26.70 -3.22 -11.16
N ALA A 806 -25.70 -3.59 -11.96
CA ALA A 806 -24.32 -3.15 -11.83
C ALA A 806 -23.74 -2.85 -13.22
N ASN A 807 -23.06 -1.71 -13.38
CA ASN A 807 -22.58 -1.25 -14.69
C ASN A 807 -21.48 -2.13 -15.28
N ASN A 808 -20.81 -2.94 -14.46
CA ASN A 808 -19.73 -3.84 -14.85
C ASN A 808 -20.20 -5.30 -14.99
N ILE A 809 -21.51 -5.58 -14.93
CA ILE A 809 -22.07 -6.93 -15.03
C ILE A 809 -23.29 -6.94 -15.94
N THR A 810 -23.31 -7.85 -16.91
CA THR A 810 -24.49 -8.10 -17.75
C THR A 810 -24.84 -9.58 -17.78
N THR A 811 -26.11 -9.93 -17.91
CA THR A 811 -26.57 -11.33 -17.95
C THR A 811 -27.41 -11.61 -19.18
N VAL A 812 -27.19 -12.78 -19.81
CA VAL A 812 -27.98 -13.29 -20.93
C VAL A 812 -28.43 -14.71 -20.61
N ILE A 813 -29.73 -14.96 -20.62
CA ILE A 813 -30.30 -16.29 -20.36
C ILE A 813 -30.50 -17.01 -21.70
N THR A 814 -29.94 -18.22 -21.82
CA THR A 814 -30.08 -19.08 -23.00
C THR A 814 -30.46 -20.49 -22.55
N GLY A 815 -31.67 -20.92 -22.90
CA GLY A 815 -32.21 -22.21 -22.44
C GLY A 815 -32.29 -22.28 -20.91
N ASN A 816 -31.64 -23.27 -20.30
CA ASN A 816 -31.53 -23.41 -18.84
C ASN A 816 -30.18 -22.94 -18.28
N THR A 817 -29.50 -22.04 -18.98
CA THR A 817 -28.20 -21.49 -18.56
C THR A 817 -28.21 -19.98 -18.61
N THR A 818 -27.32 -19.36 -17.83
CA THR A 818 -27.12 -17.92 -17.82
C THR A 818 -25.65 -17.62 -18.12
N GLU A 819 -25.38 -16.80 -19.13
CA GLU A 819 -24.07 -16.17 -19.32
C GLU A 819 -24.03 -14.87 -18.52
N VAL A 820 -23.08 -14.75 -17.60
CA VAL A 820 -22.79 -13.53 -16.84
C VAL A 820 -21.48 -12.96 -17.38
N THR A 821 -21.52 -11.77 -17.97
CA THR A 821 -20.31 -11.07 -18.43
C THR A 821 -19.85 -10.08 -17.37
N PHE A 822 -18.62 -10.24 -16.89
CA PHE A 822 -17.95 -9.35 -15.95
C PHE A 822 -16.96 -8.46 -16.69
N SER A 823 -17.11 -7.14 -16.60
CA SER A 823 -16.14 -6.17 -17.15
C SER A 823 -14.96 -6.01 -16.18
N THR A 824 -13.97 -6.89 -16.29
CA THR A 824 -12.84 -6.96 -15.36
C THR A 824 -11.71 -6.00 -15.74
N ILE A 825 -10.96 -5.51 -14.75
CA ILE A 825 -9.78 -4.65 -14.93
C ILE A 825 -8.91 -4.74 -13.67
N ASN A 826 -7.60 -4.46 -13.78
CA ASN A 826 -6.68 -4.33 -12.65
C ASN A 826 -6.52 -5.58 -11.77
N GLY A 827 -6.99 -6.74 -12.21
CA GLY A 827 -7.01 -7.96 -11.40
C GLY A 827 -7.90 -7.89 -10.16
N ILE A 828 -8.84 -6.93 -10.12
CA ILE A 828 -9.74 -6.72 -8.98
C ILE A 828 -10.93 -7.69 -9.09
N THR A 829 -11.28 -8.31 -7.97
CA THR A 829 -12.46 -9.17 -7.83
C THR A 829 -13.75 -8.36 -7.99
N ILE A 830 -14.66 -8.85 -8.83
CA ILE A 830 -16.04 -8.35 -8.92
C ILE A 830 -16.96 -9.38 -8.27
N GLN A 831 -17.80 -8.94 -7.33
CA GLN A 831 -18.80 -9.78 -6.67
C GLN A 831 -20.21 -9.27 -6.95
N THR A 832 -21.16 -10.18 -7.11
CA THR A 832 -22.59 -9.86 -7.20
C THR A 832 -23.44 -10.98 -6.59
N SER A 833 -24.73 -10.70 -6.43
CA SER A 833 -25.75 -11.69 -6.09
C SER A 833 -26.71 -11.85 -7.25
N LEU A 834 -27.06 -13.09 -7.54
CA LEU A 834 -28.02 -13.47 -8.56
C LEU A 834 -29.25 -14.09 -7.92
N VAL A 835 -30.42 -13.84 -8.51
CA VAL A 835 -31.71 -14.43 -8.12
C VAL A 835 -32.34 -15.16 -9.31
N PRO A 836 -33.18 -16.17 -9.08
CA PRO A 836 -33.91 -16.85 -10.15
C PRO A 836 -34.72 -15.86 -10.98
N GLU A 837 -34.78 -16.06 -12.29
CA GLU A 837 -35.58 -15.23 -13.20
C GLU A 837 -37.05 -15.12 -12.76
N THR A 838 -37.62 -16.22 -12.27
CA THR A 838 -39.01 -16.31 -11.81
C THR A 838 -39.28 -15.49 -10.55
N PHE A 839 -38.27 -15.22 -9.72
CA PHE A 839 -38.40 -14.48 -8.47
C PHE A 839 -38.69 -12.98 -8.70
N LEU A 840 -38.09 -12.40 -9.75
CA LEU A 840 -38.41 -11.03 -10.16
C LEU A 840 -39.78 -10.96 -10.83
N ASN A 841 -40.15 -11.98 -11.61
CA ASN A 841 -41.48 -12.07 -12.22
C ASN A 841 -42.58 -12.31 -11.17
N SER A 842 -42.30 -12.96 -10.03
CA SER A 842 -43.26 -13.12 -8.92
C SER A 842 -43.40 -11.84 -8.09
N LEU A 843 -42.35 -11.02 -7.96
CA LEU A 843 -42.49 -9.66 -7.40
C LEU A 843 -43.32 -8.76 -8.32
N GLU A 844 -43.19 -8.90 -9.65
CA GLU A 844 -44.07 -8.25 -10.63
C GLU A 844 -45.50 -8.84 -10.66
N ALA A 845 -45.68 -10.12 -10.36
CA ALA A 845 -47.00 -10.77 -10.32
C ALA A 845 -47.73 -10.61 -8.97
N GLU A 846 -47.02 -10.52 -7.84
CA GLU A 846 -47.57 -10.16 -6.52
C GLU A 846 -47.91 -8.67 -6.45
N SER A 847 -47.15 -7.80 -7.12
CA SER A 847 -47.58 -6.40 -7.36
C SER A 847 -48.75 -6.30 -8.34
N GLY A 848 -49.08 -7.38 -9.07
CA GLY A 848 -50.32 -7.52 -9.85
C GLY A 848 -51.59 -7.72 -9.00
N ARG A 849 -51.48 -7.88 -7.66
CA ARG A 849 -52.64 -7.96 -6.74
C ARG A 849 -52.83 -6.74 -5.85
N GLU A 850 -51.93 -5.76 -5.88
CA GLU A 850 -52.23 -4.42 -5.40
C GLU A 850 -52.47 -3.51 -6.61
N GLN A 851 -53.61 -2.82 -6.67
CA GLN A 851 -53.82 -1.79 -7.68
C GLN A 851 -52.69 -0.76 -7.58
N ASP A 852 -51.90 -0.60 -8.65
CA ASP A 852 -50.89 0.45 -8.76
C ASP A 852 -51.46 1.79 -8.30
N VAL A 853 -50.88 2.40 -7.28
CA VAL A 853 -51.34 3.72 -6.81
C VAL A 853 -50.75 4.83 -7.70
N PHE A 854 -49.58 4.60 -8.33
CA PHE A 854 -48.94 5.58 -9.21
C PHE A 854 -47.98 4.97 -10.24
N THR A 855 -47.62 5.74 -11.26
CA THR A 855 -46.60 5.41 -12.29
C THR A 855 -45.56 6.52 -12.39
N VAL A 856 -44.31 6.19 -12.76
CA VAL A 856 -43.18 7.14 -12.82
C VAL A 856 -42.61 7.14 -14.24
N TYR A 857 -42.58 8.29 -14.91
CA TYR A 857 -42.10 8.42 -16.28
C TYR A 857 -41.55 9.83 -16.59
N PRO A 858 -40.42 9.98 -17.31
CA PRO A 858 -39.55 8.92 -17.79
C PRO A 858 -38.77 8.25 -16.65
N ASN A 859 -38.35 7.01 -16.84
CA ASN A 859 -37.50 6.26 -15.93
C ASN A 859 -36.70 5.20 -16.72
N PRO A 860 -35.40 5.40 -16.97
CA PRO A 860 -34.53 6.43 -16.40
C PRO A 860 -34.87 7.86 -16.84
N ALA A 861 -34.56 8.84 -15.99
CA ALA A 861 -34.76 10.27 -16.25
C ALA A 861 -33.45 11.05 -16.12
N LYS A 862 -33.28 12.07 -16.96
CA LYS A 862 -32.12 12.97 -16.89
C LYS A 862 -32.32 14.11 -15.90
N GLU A 863 -33.49 14.70 -15.79
CA GLU A 863 -33.72 15.82 -14.86
C GLU A 863 -35.16 15.84 -14.36
N ASN A 864 -36.14 15.81 -15.26
CA ASN A 864 -37.54 15.89 -14.88
C ASN A 864 -38.21 14.51 -14.93
N VAL A 865 -39.00 14.23 -13.91
CA VAL A 865 -39.78 13.01 -13.74
C VAL A 865 -41.22 13.37 -13.46
N LYS A 866 -42.16 12.74 -14.16
CA LYS A 866 -43.58 12.84 -13.89
C LYS A 866 -44.07 11.59 -13.17
N ILE A 867 -44.80 11.78 -12.08
CA ILE A 867 -45.54 10.74 -11.39
C ILE A 867 -47.02 10.92 -11.76
N VAL A 868 -47.69 9.87 -12.21
CA VAL A 868 -49.14 9.89 -12.45
C VAL A 868 -49.81 9.04 -11.38
N LEU A 869 -50.65 9.67 -10.55
CA LEU A 869 -51.42 9.02 -9.49
C LEU A 869 -52.68 8.39 -10.10
N LYS A 870 -52.93 7.10 -9.85
CA LYS A 870 -54.10 6.38 -10.40
C LYS A 870 -55.38 6.56 -9.57
N LYS A 871 -55.27 6.90 -8.26
CA LYS A 871 -56.36 7.36 -7.36
C LYS A 871 -55.77 8.12 -6.15
N GLY A 872 -56.33 9.29 -5.78
CA GLY A 872 -56.04 9.98 -4.52
C GLY A 872 -54.97 11.09 -4.57
N SER A 873 -54.74 11.75 -3.42
CA SER A 873 -53.79 12.84 -3.21
C SER A 873 -52.35 12.32 -2.98
N ALA A 874 -51.35 13.19 -3.18
CA ALA A 874 -49.95 12.88 -2.97
C ALA A 874 -49.49 12.84 -1.50
N GLU A 875 -50.42 12.68 -0.56
CA GLU A 875 -50.09 12.70 0.86
C GLU A 875 -49.03 11.63 1.19
N ASN A 876 -47.93 12.09 1.79
CA ASN A 876 -46.79 11.27 2.23
C ASN A 876 -45.86 10.73 1.13
N ILE A 877 -45.63 11.46 0.03
CA ILE A 877 -44.50 11.13 -0.86
C ILE A 877 -43.19 11.15 -0.06
N LYS A 878 -42.42 10.05 -0.17
CA LYS A 878 -41.05 9.95 0.30
C LYS A 878 -40.13 9.53 -0.84
N ILE A 879 -39.00 10.19 -0.98
CA ILE A 879 -37.96 9.84 -1.94
C ILE A 879 -36.74 9.43 -1.15
N MET A 880 -36.37 8.15 -1.22
CA MET A 880 -35.24 7.60 -0.49
C MET A 880 -34.03 7.42 -1.40
N ASP A 881 -32.85 7.76 -0.92
CA ASP A 881 -31.59 7.45 -1.59
C ASP A 881 -31.19 5.97 -1.44
N ARG A 882 -30.09 5.57 -2.09
CA ARG A 882 -29.54 4.21 -2.03
C ARG A 882 -29.19 3.72 -0.61
N ALA A 883 -29.01 4.63 0.34
CA ALA A 883 -28.70 4.33 1.73
C ALA A 883 -29.97 4.29 2.61
N GLY A 884 -31.15 4.53 2.02
CA GLY A 884 -32.44 4.56 2.71
C GLY A 884 -32.76 5.90 3.38
N ASN A 885 -31.97 6.95 3.15
CA ASN A 885 -32.25 8.27 3.72
C ASN A 885 -33.39 8.96 2.97
N ASP A 886 -34.33 9.56 3.69
CA ASP A 886 -35.38 10.40 3.10
C ASP A 886 -34.77 11.73 2.61
N ILE A 887 -34.75 11.91 1.29
CA ILE A 887 -34.22 13.09 0.60
C ILE A 887 -35.33 13.93 -0.05
N THR A 888 -36.60 13.70 0.29
CA THR A 888 -37.75 14.37 -0.34
C THR A 888 -37.61 15.89 -0.30
N SER A 889 -37.10 16.44 0.81
CA SER A 889 -36.87 17.89 0.97
C SER A 889 -35.83 18.49 0.03
N LYS A 890 -34.98 17.67 -0.60
CA LYS A 890 -33.96 18.08 -1.56
C LYS A 890 -34.47 18.13 -3.01
N ILE A 891 -35.65 17.58 -3.26
CA ILE A 891 -36.25 17.46 -4.59
C ILE A 891 -37.46 18.36 -4.64
N LYS A 892 -37.50 19.26 -5.62
CA LYS A 892 -38.68 20.09 -5.84
C LYS A 892 -39.79 19.23 -6.43
N VAL A 893 -40.88 19.07 -5.68
CA VAL A 893 -42.10 18.37 -6.10
C VAL A 893 -43.20 19.40 -6.37
N THR A 894 -43.76 19.39 -7.56
CA THR A 894 -44.91 20.25 -7.93
C THR A 894 -46.12 19.37 -8.17
N GLU A 895 -47.22 19.62 -7.46
CA GLU A 895 -48.45 18.85 -7.59
C GLU A 895 -49.45 19.50 -8.55
N HIS A 896 -50.01 18.66 -9.42
CA HIS A 896 -51.07 18.97 -10.37
C HIS A 896 -52.15 17.89 -10.27
N ASN A 897 -53.34 18.13 -10.83
CA ASN A 897 -54.46 17.19 -10.68
C ASN A 897 -54.07 15.78 -11.16
N ASN A 898 -53.98 14.83 -10.22
CA ASN A 898 -53.49 13.44 -10.40
C ASN A 898 -52.05 13.27 -10.92
N THR A 899 -51.18 14.29 -10.86
CA THR A 899 -49.77 14.18 -11.28
C THR A 899 -48.81 14.94 -10.38
N LEU A 900 -47.56 14.47 -10.26
CA LEU A 900 -46.47 15.16 -9.57
C LEU A 900 -45.29 15.32 -10.52
N ASP A 901 -44.75 16.53 -10.62
CA ASP A 901 -43.54 16.81 -11.38
C ASP A 901 -42.36 16.99 -10.42
N LEU A 902 -41.34 16.13 -10.58
CA LEU A 902 -40.12 16.09 -9.79
C LEU A 902 -38.94 16.60 -10.61
N ASN A 903 -38.15 17.50 -10.03
CA ASN A 903 -36.87 17.92 -10.60
C ASN A 903 -35.70 17.31 -9.82
N LEU A 904 -34.93 16.46 -10.50
CA LEU A 904 -33.78 15.74 -9.97
C LEU A 904 -32.44 16.42 -10.25
N GLY A 905 -32.41 17.66 -10.75
CA GLY A 905 -31.18 18.33 -11.16
C GLY A 905 -30.17 18.53 -10.01
N THR A 906 -30.65 18.55 -8.77
CA THR A 906 -29.86 18.72 -7.54
C THR A 906 -29.38 17.40 -6.92
N VAL A 907 -29.75 16.26 -7.52
CA VAL A 907 -29.49 14.93 -6.95
C VAL A 907 -28.50 14.17 -7.85
N GLU A 908 -27.60 13.41 -7.22
CA GLU A 908 -26.57 12.65 -7.94
C GLU A 908 -27.15 11.61 -8.90
N LYS A 909 -26.33 11.16 -9.86
CA LYS A 909 -26.69 10.03 -10.73
C LYS A 909 -26.78 8.76 -9.90
N GLY A 910 -27.83 7.97 -10.11
CA GLY A 910 -28.08 6.79 -9.29
C GLY A 910 -29.53 6.33 -9.32
N TRP A 911 -29.91 5.49 -8.36
CA TRP A 911 -31.30 5.09 -8.19
C TRP A 911 -31.85 5.54 -6.83
N TYR A 912 -33.14 5.82 -6.83
CA TYR A 912 -33.94 6.31 -5.72
C TYR A 912 -35.20 5.46 -5.59
N LEU A 913 -35.82 5.45 -4.41
CA LEU A 913 -37.15 4.88 -4.20
C LEU A 913 -38.14 5.99 -3.94
N ILE A 914 -39.14 6.13 -4.82
CA ILE A 914 -40.30 6.99 -4.58
C ILE A 914 -41.36 6.14 -3.90
N CYS A 915 -41.79 6.51 -2.70
CA CYS A 915 -42.82 5.84 -1.93
C CYS A 915 -44.03 6.76 -1.73
N ILE A 916 -45.22 6.31 -2.12
CA ILE A 916 -46.50 7.04 -1.96
C ILE A 916 -47.53 6.04 -1.45
N GLY A 917 -48.26 6.38 -0.38
CA GLY A 917 -49.34 5.54 0.16
C GLY A 917 -48.91 4.12 0.55
N GLY A 918 -47.66 3.93 0.98
CA GLY A 918 -47.10 2.62 1.34
C GLY A 918 -46.51 1.81 0.18
N GLN A 919 -46.71 2.23 -1.08
CA GLN A 919 -46.08 1.62 -2.25
C GLN A 919 -44.83 2.36 -2.68
N CYS A 920 -43.76 1.63 -2.98
CA CYS A 920 -42.51 2.21 -3.49
C CYS A 920 -42.23 1.79 -4.94
N ARG A 921 -41.66 2.70 -5.72
CA ARG A 921 -41.20 2.48 -7.10
C ARG A 921 -39.78 3.03 -7.27
N LYS A 922 -38.94 2.26 -7.96
CA LYS A 922 -37.57 2.67 -8.26
C LYS A 922 -37.57 3.76 -9.32
N LEU A 923 -36.79 4.81 -9.11
CA LEU A 923 -36.49 5.88 -10.05
C LEU A 923 -34.99 5.89 -10.35
N ILE A 924 -34.60 5.91 -11.62
CA ILE A 924 -33.21 5.96 -12.08
C ILE A 924 -32.94 7.36 -12.62
N LYS A 925 -31.94 8.04 -12.03
CA LYS A 925 -31.37 9.30 -12.51
C LYS A 925 -30.13 8.99 -13.35
N ASP A 926 -30.23 9.23 -14.65
CA ASP A 926 -29.13 9.10 -15.62
C ASP A 926 -28.17 10.29 -15.59
#